data_AF-A0A951UPK1-F1
#
_entry.id   AF-A0A951UPK1-F1
#
_cell.length_a   1.000
_cell.length_b   1.000
_cell.length_c   1.000
_cell.angle_alpha   90.00
_cell.angle_beta   90.00
_cell.angle_gamma   90.00
#
_symmetry.space_group_name_H-M   'P 1'
#
loop_
_entity.id
_entity.type
_entity.pdbx_description
1 polymer ?
#
loop_
_entity_poly.entity_id
_entity_poly.type
_entity_poly.pdbx_seq_one_letter_code
_entity_poly.pdbx_strand_id
1 'polypeptide(L)'
;MDSLEQVAFASEAIEQQFAEIVACCNQSAIGKRLLGAFYIHISALPNLDPTLQSYEQLARRYLPQPIAPTLIKFSTAQPKLSYLFYPNFETDAHPALQQSIQVDLSTGQVSSRDYQDADNPPVLHRKETFLLPSHPHHSKFAELTRQQVSLGLLNNSREIGTRFGWQQRLNAHQIELHGHRLACPLRADRPPKIDRHKAALVRTALSKPVRLALEAGLFTPETTFFDYGCGQGGDVQRMAEQGFSGSGWDPHYQPDTPCVSADVINLGYVINVIENPAERREALIKAWALTQKVLIVAAQVLVEDRIRGTVIYGDGVITRRNTFQKNYEQEELKGYIDQVLRVDAIPIALGIYLVFRDEAQAQSFRASRFRSRTTTPRVKASVRRFEEYQELLAPLMAFVSDRGRLPIAEETQNFASIQTEFGTLRKAFHLILQATNVQEWDAIADKRRQDLLVYLALSHFSRRPKLREFSSVVQNDIKALFGGYQQACTASDLILLSLGNLEIIGARCQNSAVGKKLPNSLWVHVSAIEALDPLLRLYEGCASRTIGRPEEANVIKFHFRQPKISYQVYPDFDADPHPALDTSMQVDLRDLHVSYRDYDHSDNPPVLHQKDLLVMTDYPLHEKFAKLSRQEADWGLLDDWKQIGDRRGWQKCLEDHCAELKGHRVVWRKDADLYRVKLVQAARRQKTEKVQDSD
;
A
#
# COMPACT_ATOMS: atom_id res chain seq x y z
N MET A 1 -47.44 -12.09 -52.53
CA MET A 1 -46.07 -11.74 -52.05
C MET A 1 -46.00 -10.23 -51.97
N ASP A 2 -46.99 -9.55 -51.41
CA ASP A 2 -47.47 -9.48 -50.01
C ASP A 2 -46.49 -8.72 -49.13
N SER A 3 -46.83 -7.44 -48.93
CA SER A 3 -46.14 -6.43 -48.11
C SER A 3 -45.89 -6.85 -46.66
N LEU A 4 -46.45 -7.97 -46.22
CA LEU A 4 -46.23 -8.57 -44.90
C LEU A 4 -44.88 -9.31 -44.81
N GLU A 5 -44.40 -9.95 -45.89
CA GLU A 5 -43.10 -10.64 -45.90
C GLU A 5 -41.92 -9.65 -45.96
N GLN A 6 -42.09 -8.49 -46.62
CA GLN A 6 -41.08 -7.42 -46.64
C GLN A 6 -40.94 -6.70 -45.30
N VAL A 7 -42.03 -6.55 -44.53
CA VAL A 7 -42.00 -5.94 -43.19
C VAL A 7 -41.37 -6.89 -42.17
N ALA A 8 -41.60 -8.20 -42.29
CA ALA A 8 -40.95 -9.20 -41.44
C ALA A 8 -39.42 -9.26 -41.66
N PHE A 9 -38.97 -9.27 -42.92
CA PHE A 9 -37.53 -9.27 -43.25
C PHE A 9 -36.80 -7.99 -42.81
N ALA A 10 -37.46 -6.82 -42.90
CA ALA A 10 -36.89 -5.55 -42.42
C ALA A 10 -36.78 -5.50 -40.88
N SER A 11 -37.73 -6.11 -40.16
CA SER A 11 -37.72 -6.21 -38.70
C SER A 11 -36.58 -7.09 -38.18
N GLU A 12 -36.35 -8.25 -38.82
CA GLU A 12 -35.29 -9.20 -38.44
C GLU A 12 -33.88 -8.63 -38.64
N ALA A 13 -33.67 -7.90 -39.75
CA ALA A 13 -32.40 -7.24 -40.04
C ALA A 13 -32.08 -6.11 -39.05
N ILE A 14 -33.10 -5.34 -38.62
CA ILE A 14 -32.95 -4.27 -37.62
C ILE A 14 -32.67 -4.86 -36.22
N GLU A 15 -33.32 -5.96 -35.85
CA GLU A 15 -33.08 -6.64 -34.58
C GLU A 15 -31.67 -7.25 -34.51
N GLN A 16 -31.21 -7.88 -35.58
CA GLN A 16 -29.87 -8.45 -35.64
C GLN A 16 -28.78 -7.37 -35.60
N GLN A 17 -28.99 -6.25 -36.31
CA GLN A 17 -28.11 -5.09 -36.25
C GLN A 17 -28.10 -4.47 -34.85
N PHE A 18 -29.25 -4.37 -34.19
CA PHE A 18 -29.34 -3.83 -32.83
C PHE A 18 -28.64 -4.70 -31.79
N ALA A 19 -28.75 -6.03 -31.90
CA ALA A 19 -28.04 -6.95 -31.01
C ALA A 19 -26.51 -6.78 -31.09
N GLU A 20 -25.98 -6.54 -32.29
CA GLU A 20 -24.57 -6.23 -32.52
C GLU A 20 -24.16 -4.91 -31.86
N ILE A 21 -24.96 -3.85 -32.00
CA ILE A 21 -24.74 -2.57 -31.29
C ILE A 21 -24.68 -2.77 -29.78
N VAL A 22 -25.59 -3.57 -29.22
CA VAL A 22 -25.62 -3.87 -27.79
C VAL A 22 -24.36 -4.63 -27.37
N ALA A 23 -23.89 -5.60 -28.17
CA ALA A 23 -22.65 -6.32 -27.92
C ALA A 23 -21.43 -5.38 -27.91
N CYS A 24 -21.30 -4.49 -28.90
CA CYS A 24 -20.24 -3.49 -28.94
C CYS A 24 -20.29 -2.54 -27.73
N CYS A 25 -21.48 -2.08 -27.32
CA CYS A 25 -21.65 -1.27 -26.11
C CYS A 25 -21.16 -2.02 -24.86
N ASN A 26 -21.45 -3.32 -24.76
CA ASN A 26 -21.06 -4.17 -23.64
C ASN A 26 -19.56 -4.50 -23.61
N GLN A 27 -18.87 -4.44 -24.76
CA GLN A 27 -17.44 -4.72 -24.87
C GLN A 27 -16.54 -3.47 -24.84
N SER A 28 -17.09 -2.28 -25.10
CA SER A 28 -16.32 -1.03 -25.14
C SER A 28 -15.47 -0.82 -23.89
N ALA A 29 -14.19 -0.44 -24.02
CA ALA A 29 -13.35 -0.10 -22.86
C ALA A 29 -13.61 1.34 -22.34
N ILE A 30 -14.33 2.14 -23.11
CA ILE A 30 -14.52 3.58 -22.89
C ILE A 30 -16.02 3.88 -22.72
N GLY A 31 -16.40 4.70 -21.76
CA GLY A 31 -17.78 5.12 -21.53
C GLY A 31 -18.47 4.48 -20.31
N LYS A 32 -19.55 5.13 -19.86
CA LYS A 32 -20.33 4.74 -18.67
C LYS A 32 -21.45 3.78 -19.07
N ARG A 33 -21.45 2.60 -18.46
CA ARG A 33 -22.52 1.61 -18.62
C ARG A 33 -23.50 1.64 -17.46
N LEU A 34 -24.79 1.66 -17.78
CA LEU A 34 -25.91 1.55 -16.86
C LEU A 34 -26.89 0.49 -17.37
N LEU A 35 -27.83 0.07 -16.51
CA LEU A 35 -28.88 -0.85 -16.92
C LEU A 35 -29.70 -0.24 -18.07
N GLY A 36 -29.63 -0.86 -19.25
CA GLY A 36 -30.36 -0.42 -20.44
C GLY A 36 -29.75 0.75 -21.21
N ALA A 37 -28.54 1.23 -20.86
CA ALA A 37 -27.92 2.35 -21.58
C ALA A 37 -26.39 2.41 -21.46
N PHE A 38 -25.76 2.91 -22.52
CA PHE A 38 -24.34 3.17 -22.60
C PHE A 38 -24.08 4.63 -23.01
N TYR A 39 -23.19 5.32 -22.31
CA TYR A 39 -22.96 6.74 -22.45
C TYR A 39 -21.50 7.06 -22.73
N ILE A 40 -21.25 7.99 -23.63
CA ILE A 40 -19.93 8.56 -23.88
C ILE A 40 -20.00 10.08 -24.00
N HIS A 41 -18.89 10.74 -23.70
CA HIS A 41 -18.68 12.12 -24.13
C HIS A 41 -18.35 12.15 -25.62
N ILE A 42 -18.77 13.20 -26.33
CA ILE A 42 -18.58 13.33 -27.78
C ILE A 42 -17.12 13.19 -28.22
N SER A 43 -16.17 13.65 -27.39
CA SER A 43 -14.74 13.52 -27.66
C SER A 43 -14.22 12.08 -27.66
N ALA A 44 -14.97 11.13 -27.09
CA ALA A 44 -14.62 9.71 -27.09
C ALA A 44 -15.20 8.93 -28.28
N LEU A 45 -16.11 9.53 -29.07
CA LEU A 45 -16.74 8.88 -30.22
C LEU A 45 -15.73 8.30 -31.23
N PRO A 46 -14.65 9.00 -31.62
CA PRO A 46 -13.68 8.46 -32.59
C PRO A 46 -12.92 7.23 -32.10
N ASN A 47 -12.92 6.98 -30.78
CA ASN A 47 -12.23 5.85 -30.15
C ASN A 47 -13.15 4.66 -29.85
N LEU A 48 -14.43 4.75 -30.21
CA LEU A 48 -15.35 3.62 -30.11
C LEU A 48 -15.16 2.64 -31.26
N ASP A 49 -15.72 1.44 -31.11
CA ASP A 49 -15.82 0.48 -32.19
C ASP A 49 -16.45 1.12 -33.45
N PRO A 50 -15.89 0.91 -34.67
CA PRO A 50 -16.42 1.48 -35.91
C PRO A 50 -17.92 1.24 -36.13
N THR A 51 -18.45 0.14 -35.59
CA THR A 51 -19.88 -0.19 -35.65
C THR A 51 -20.71 0.83 -34.87
N LEU A 52 -20.28 1.22 -33.67
CA LEU A 52 -20.96 2.25 -32.87
C LEU A 52 -20.84 3.64 -33.50
N GLN A 53 -19.69 3.93 -34.13
CA GLN A 53 -19.51 5.18 -34.87
C GLN A 53 -20.47 5.26 -36.06
N SER A 54 -20.59 4.17 -36.81
CA SER A 54 -21.52 4.07 -37.95
C SER A 54 -22.98 4.18 -37.52
N TYR A 55 -23.33 3.58 -36.38
CA TYR A 55 -24.67 3.67 -35.79
C TYR A 55 -25.03 5.10 -35.38
N GLU A 56 -24.09 5.84 -34.78
CA GLU A 56 -24.25 7.27 -34.49
C GLU A 56 -24.39 8.10 -35.77
N GLN A 57 -23.57 7.84 -36.79
CA GLN A 57 -23.66 8.52 -38.08
C GLN A 57 -25.01 8.29 -38.76
N LEU A 58 -25.58 7.09 -38.66
CA LEU A 58 -26.91 6.77 -39.17
C LEU A 58 -27.98 7.59 -38.43
N ALA A 59 -27.94 7.61 -37.10
CA ALA A 59 -28.87 8.38 -36.28
C ALA A 59 -28.82 9.88 -36.62
N ARG A 60 -27.62 10.41 -36.85
CA ARG A 60 -27.38 11.81 -37.18
C ARG A 60 -28.04 12.24 -38.50
N ARG A 61 -28.28 11.34 -39.46
CA ARG A 61 -28.95 11.66 -40.74
C ARG A 61 -30.42 12.04 -40.58
N TYR A 62 -31.07 11.59 -39.51
CA TYR A 62 -32.47 11.93 -39.22
C TYR A 62 -32.62 13.31 -38.57
N LEU A 63 -31.52 13.94 -38.15
CA LEU A 63 -31.58 15.25 -37.49
C LEU A 63 -31.79 16.38 -38.52
N PRO A 64 -32.69 17.33 -38.24
CA PRO A 64 -33.00 18.41 -39.17
C PRO A 64 -31.88 19.45 -39.29
N GLN A 65 -31.01 19.55 -38.29
CA GLN A 65 -29.90 20.51 -38.23
C GLN A 65 -28.66 19.87 -37.58
N PRO A 66 -27.45 20.36 -37.90
CA PRO A 66 -26.24 19.95 -37.21
C PRO A 66 -26.30 20.25 -35.71
N ILE A 67 -25.81 19.31 -34.90
CA ILE A 67 -25.76 19.43 -33.44
C ILE A 67 -24.36 19.19 -32.89
N ALA A 68 -24.06 19.82 -31.76
CA ALA A 68 -22.86 19.59 -30.96
C ALA A 68 -23.24 19.09 -29.55
N PRO A 69 -23.58 17.80 -29.40
CA PRO A 69 -23.99 17.24 -28.12
C PRO A 69 -22.79 17.12 -27.18
N THR A 70 -23.04 17.18 -25.87
CA THR A 70 -22.01 16.88 -24.86
C THR A 70 -21.85 15.37 -24.72
N LEU A 71 -22.96 14.65 -24.52
CA LEU A 71 -22.97 13.20 -24.37
C LEU A 71 -23.83 12.55 -25.46
N ILE A 72 -23.42 11.35 -25.85
CA ILE A 72 -24.20 10.43 -26.67
C ILE A 72 -24.61 9.25 -25.78
N LYS A 73 -25.90 8.93 -25.77
CA LYS A 73 -26.49 7.79 -25.08
C LYS A 73 -27.00 6.78 -26.09
N PHE A 74 -26.39 5.61 -26.11
CA PHE A 74 -26.86 4.43 -26.79
C PHE A 74 -27.86 3.71 -25.87
N SER A 75 -29.10 3.55 -26.32
CA SER A 75 -30.05 2.68 -25.63
C SER A 75 -29.68 1.23 -25.91
N THR A 76 -29.57 0.40 -24.87
CA THR A 76 -29.35 -1.05 -25.04
C THR A 76 -30.63 -1.87 -24.86
N ALA A 77 -31.77 -1.20 -24.61
CA ALA A 77 -33.08 -1.83 -24.51
C ALA A 77 -33.93 -1.67 -25.78
N GLN A 78 -33.66 -0.63 -26.56
CA GLN A 78 -34.40 -0.26 -27.79
C GLN A 78 -33.44 0.39 -28.79
N PRO A 79 -33.67 0.28 -30.11
CA PRO A 79 -32.86 0.89 -31.17
C PRO A 79 -33.02 2.42 -31.23
N LYS A 80 -32.55 3.08 -30.17
CA LYS A 80 -32.65 4.52 -29.96
C LYS A 80 -31.29 5.09 -29.60
N LEU A 81 -31.03 6.28 -30.10
CA LEU A 81 -29.83 7.05 -29.78
C LEU A 81 -30.24 8.43 -29.29
N SER A 82 -29.65 8.88 -28.19
CA SER A 82 -29.98 10.17 -27.59
C SER A 82 -28.77 11.07 -27.46
N TYR A 83 -28.95 12.32 -27.86
CA TYR A 83 -28.00 13.41 -27.79
C TYR A 83 -28.35 14.31 -26.61
N LEU A 84 -27.42 14.49 -25.68
CA LEU A 84 -27.63 15.20 -24.41
C LEU A 84 -26.72 16.42 -24.33
N PHE A 85 -27.31 17.58 -23.98
CA PHE A 85 -26.61 18.86 -23.97
C PHE A 85 -26.43 19.35 -22.52
N TYR A 86 -25.17 19.50 -22.12
CA TYR A 86 -24.73 20.01 -20.83
C TYR A 86 -23.73 21.17 -21.08
N PRO A 87 -24.20 22.42 -21.27
CA PRO A 87 -23.35 23.54 -21.70
C PRO A 87 -22.20 23.82 -20.71
N ASN A 88 -22.43 23.59 -19.41
CA ASN A 88 -21.44 23.82 -18.34
C ASN A 88 -20.70 22.53 -17.94
N PHE A 89 -20.53 21.58 -18.86
CA PHE A 89 -19.94 20.28 -18.54
C PHE A 89 -18.55 20.37 -17.93
N GLU A 90 -17.74 21.35 -18.32
CA GLU A 90 -16.37 21.50 -17.80
C GLU A 90 -16.32 22.26 -16.47
N THR A 91 -17.17 23.26 -16.31
CA THR A 91 -17.12 24.25 -15.23
C THR A 91 -17.99 23.89 -14.03
N ASP A 92 -19.17 23.30 -14.26
CA ASP A 92 -20.07 22.85 -13.20
C ASP A 92 -19.69 21.43 -12.76
N ALA A 93 -19.73 21.15 -11.46
CA ALA A 93 -19.52 19.82 -10.90
C ALA A 93 -20.63 18.85 -11.32
N HIS A 94 -21.88 19.32 -11.29
CA HIS A 94 -23.06 18.52 -11.62
C HIS A 94 -23.96 19.28 -12.59
N PRO A 95 -23.51 19.44 -13.84
CA PRO A 95 -24.23 20.23 -14.83
C PRO A 95 -25.64 19.67 -15.02
N ALA A 96 -26.61 20.58 -15.06
CA ALA A 96 -27.98 20.25 -15.43
C ALA A 96 -28.11 19.98 -16.93
N LEU A 97 -28.94 19.01 -17.28
CA LEU A 97 -29.31 18.73 -18.66
C LEU A 97 -30.12 19.91 -19.20
N GLN A 98 -29.69 20.48 -20.31
CA GLN A 98 -30.39 21.58 -20.97
C GLN A 98 -31.38 21.06 -22.02
N GLN A 99 -30.96 20.11 -22.83
CA GLN A 99 -31.77 19.57 -23.91
C GLN A 99 -31.45 18.09 -24.11
N SER A 100 -32.45 17.31 -24.53
CA SER A 100 -32.27 15.95 -25.03
C SER A 100 -32.97 15.81 -26.37
N ILE A 101 -32.24 15.31 -27.37
CA ILE A 101 -32.79 14.90 -28.66
C ILE A 101 -32.64 13.39 -28.76
N GLN A 102 -33.72 12.67 -29.05
CA GLN A 102 -33.72 11.22 -29.22
C GLN A 102 -34.17 10.87 -30.63
N VAL A 103 -33.37 10.03 -31.29
CA VAL A 103 -33.67 9.44 -32.60
C VAL A 103 -34.04 7.98 -32.38
N ASP A 104 -35.22 7.60 -32.88
CA ASP A 104 -35.63 6.21 -33.02
C ASP A 104 -35.18 5.70 -34.37
N LEU A 105 -34.24 4.75 -34.38
CA LEU A 105 -33.62 4.26 -35.62
C LEU A 105 -34.48 3.24 -36.36
N SER A 106 -35.53 2.70 -35.74
CA SER A 106 -36.48 1.83 -36.42
C SER A 106 -37.47 2.63 -37.26
N THR A 107 -37.87 3.81 -36.77
CA THR A 107 -38.91 4.65 -37.40
C THR A 107 -38.36 5.93 -38.05
N GLY A 108 -37.13 6.32 -37.73
CA GLY A 108 -36.54 7.60 -38.12
C GLY A 108 -37.12 8.80 -37.37
N GLN A 109 -38.02 8.59 -36.40
CA GLN A 109 -38.65 9.69 -35.67
C GLN A 109 -37.66 10.36 -34.73
N VAL A 110 -37.68 11.70 -34.73
CA VAL A 110 -36.88 12.53 -33.82
C VAL A 110 -37.80 13.20 -32.81
N SER A 111 -37.49 13.01 -31.54
CA SER A 111 -38.15 13.70 -30.43
C SER A 111 -37.13 14.58 -29.71
N SER A 112 -37.57 15.75 -29.24
CA SER A 112 -36.73 16.68 -28.47
C SER A 112 -37.45 17.07 -27.20
N ARG A 113 -36.69 17.27 -26.13
CA ARG A 113 -37.19 17.78 -24.85
C ARG A 113 -36.23 18.85 -24.34
N ASP A 114 -36.78 20.02 -24.04
CA ASP A 114 -36.06 21.14 -23.44
C ASP A 114 -36.24 21.13 -21.91
N TYR A 115 -35.19 21.46 -21.19
CA TYR A 115 -35.08 21.48 -19.74
C TYR A 115 -34.53 22.83 -19.21
N GLN A 116 -34.34 23.84 -20.07
CA GLN A 116 -33.83 25.16 -19.69
C GLN A 116 -34.62 25.79 -18.54
N ASP A 117 -35.95 25.78 -18.66
CA ASP A 117 -36.88 26.35 -17.68
C ASP A 117 -37.39 25.32 -16.68
N ALA A 118 -36.79 24.12 -16.63
CA ALA A 118 -37.19 23.12 -15.66
C ALA A 118 -36.64 23.50 -14.27
N ASP A 119 -37.52 23.52 -13.26
CA ASP A 119 -37.12 23.76 -11.87
C ASP A 119 -36.18 22.65 -11.34
N ASN A 120 -36.43 21.40 -11.77
CA ASN A 120 -35.71 20.22 -11.32
C ASN A 120 -35.15 19.35 -12.47
N PRO A 121 -34.19 19.88 -13.26
CA PRO A 121 -33.66 19.15 -14.40
C PRO A 121 -32.79 17.96 -13.93
N PRO A 122 -32.62 16.93 -14.78
CA PRO A 122 -31.63 15.89 -14.53
C PRO A 122 -30.22 16.47 -14.41
N VAL A 123 -29.42 15.98 -13.47
CA VAL A 123 -28.03 16.41 -13.29
C VAL A 123 -27.06 15.28 -13.56
N LEU A 124 -25.85 15.64 -14.00
CA LEU A 124 -24.81 14.68 -14.32
C LEU A 124 -23.86 14.47 -13.12
N HIS A 125 -23.47 13.22 -12.88
CA HIS A 125 -22.45 12.86 -11.89
C HIS A 125 -21.51 11.79 -12.45
N ARG A 126 -20.33 11.66 -11.83
CA ARG A 126 -19.23 10.78 -12.29
C ARG A 126 -18.75 11.11 -13.70
N LYS A 127 -18.43 12.38 -13.95
CA LYS A 127 -18.10 12.88 -15.29
C LYS A 127 -16.88 12.20 -15.92
N GLU A 128 -15.94 11.73 -15.10
CA GLU A 128 -14.76 11.00 -15.54
C GLU A 128 -15.12 9.72 -16.31
N THR A 129 -16.24 9.07 -15.98
CA THR A 129 -16.64 7.79 -16.60
C THR A 129 -17.06 7.93 -18.07
N PHE A 130 -17.33 9.14 -18.55
CA PHE A 130 -17.70 9.40 -19.94
C PHE A 130 -16.50 9.75 -20.82
N LEU A 131 -15.33 9.99 -20.22
CA LEU A 131 -14.16 10.57 -20.86
C LEU A 131 -13.04 9.54 -21.03
N LEU A 132 -12.12 9.83 -21.96
CA LEU A 132 -10.85 9.12 -22.05
C LEU A 132 -9.92 9.53 -20.90
N PRO A 133 -9.04 8.63 -20.41
CA PRO A 133 -8.04 8.98 -19.40
C PRO A 133 -7.10 10.12 -19.81
N SER A 134 -6.88 10.31 -21.12
CA SER A 134 -6.06 11.39 -21.68
C SER A 134 -6.76 12.76 -21.68
N HIS A 135 -8.04 12.84 -21.31
CA HIS A 135 -8.77 14.10 -21.30
C HIS A 135 -8.23 15.05 -20.21
N PRO A 136 -7.99 16.35 -20.50
CA PRO A 136 -7.36 17.28 -19.56
C PRO A 136 -8.06 17.39 -18.19
N HIS A 137 -9.38 17.24 -18.17
CA HIS A 137 -10.18 17.31 -16.94
C HIS A 137 -10.50 15.95 -16.30
N HIS A 138 -10.05 14.83 -16.87
CA HIS A 138 -10.35 13.49 -16.36
C HIS A 138 -9.95 13.34 -14.89
N SER A 139 -8.68 13.66 -14.55
CA SER A 139 -8.18 13.54 -13.18
C SER A 139 -8.93 14.43 -12.19
N LYS A 140 -9.31 15.65 -12.61
CA LYS A 140 -10.09 16.60 -11.79
C LYS A 140 -11.48 16.05 -11.47
N PHE A 141 -12.16 15.44 -12.44
CA PHE A 141 -13.49 14.86 -12.23
C PHE A 141 -13.43 13.55 -11.44
N ALA A 142 -12.40 12.72 -11.68
CA ALA A 142 -12.16 11.50 -10.93
C ALA A 142 -11.92 11.80 -9.45
N GLU A 143 -11.19 12.88 -9.15
CA GLU A 143 -10.95 13.34 -7.78
C GLU A 143 -12.25 13.74 -7.07
N LEU A 144 -13.10 14.56 -7.71
CA LEU A 144 -14.41 14.90 -7.15
C LEU A 144 -15.26 13.63 -6.91
N THR A 145 -15.28 12.70 -7.86
CA THR A 145 -16.01 11.44 -7.69
C THR A 145 -15.50 10.64 -6.49
N ARG A 146 -14.18 10.55 -6.29
CA ARG A 146 -13.60 9.89 -5.10
C ARG A 146 -14.09 10.53 -3.81
N GLN A 147 -14.06 11.86 -3.70
CA GLN A 147 -14.56 12.59 -2.54
C GLN A 147 -16.06 12.33 -2.29
N GLN A 148 -16.85 12.20 -3.36
CA GLN A 148 -18.29 11.93 -3.23
C GLN A 148 -18.60 10.47 -2.87
N VAL A 149 -17.80 9.52 -3.34
CA VAL A 149 -17.90 8.12 -2.92
C VAL A 149 -17.54 7.98 -1.45
N SER A 150 -16.44 8.59 -0.99
CA SER A 150 -15.98 8.48 0.40
C SER A 150 -16.99 9.03 1.41
N LEU A 151 -17.71 10.09 1.04
CA LEU A 151 -18.78 10.68 1.86
C LEU A 151 -20.15 10.00 1.68
N GLY A 152 -20.23 8.96 0.83
CA GLY A 152 -21.47 8.24 0.54
C GLY A 152 -22.50 9.06 -0.25
N LEU A 153 -22.11 10.19 -0.85
CA LEU A 153 -23.01 11.09 -1.59
C LEU A 153 -23.56 10.43 -2.87
N LEU A 154 -22.84 9.46 -3.43
CA LEU A 154 -23.26 8.72 -4.63
C LEU A 154 -24.06 7.43 -4.33
N ASN A 155 -24.32 7.14 -3.06
CA ASN A 155 -25.20 6.04 -2.67
C ASN A 155 -26.65 6.36 -3.03
N ASN A 156 -27.47 5.32 -3.21
CA ASN A 156 -28.88 5.46 -3.59
C ASN A 156 -29.06 6.33 -4.86
N SER A 157 -28.45 5.87 -5.96
CA SER A 157 -28.38 6.58 -7.25
C SER A 157 -29.72 7.07 -7.81
N ARG A 158 -30.85 6.49 -7.38
CA ARG A 158 -32.21 6.91 -7.77
C ARG A 158 -32.60 8.30 -7.26
N GLU A 159 -32.04 8.73 -6.13
CA GLU A 159 -32.43 9.99 -5.46
C GLU A 159 -31.60 11.20 -5.94
N ILE A 160 -30.44 10.95 -6.55
CA ILE A 160 -29.44 11.99 -6.87
C ILE A 160 -29.44 12.42 -8.34
N GLY A 161 -30.37 11.89 -9.15
CA GLY A 161 -30.40 12.13 -10.60
C GLY A 161 -30.97 13.49 -11.02
N THR A 162 -31.49 14.29 -10.08
CA THR A 162 -32.12 15.60 -10.36
C THR A 162 -31.51 16.71 -9.52
N ARG A 163 -31.61 17.97 -9.95
CA ARG A 163 -31.02 19.12 -9.24
C ARG A 163 -31.46 19.20 -7.78
N PHE A 164 -32.76 19.10 -7.50
CA PHE A 164 -33.29 19.11 -6.14
C PHE A 164 -32.85 17.88 -5.35
N GLY A 165 -32.89 16.69 -5.94
CA GLY A 165 -32.43 15.48 -5.27
C GLY A 165 -30.95 15.56 -4.88
N TRP A 166 -30.12 16.12 -5.77
CA TRP A 166 -28.72 16.38 -5.49
C TRP A 166 -28.51 17.46 -4.43
N GLN A 167 -29.23 18.58 -4.51
CA GLN A 167 -29.15 19.63 -3.50
C GLN A 167 -29.63 19.14 -2.13
N GLN A 168 -30.68 18.31 -2.07
CA GLN A 168 -31.13 17.68 -0.84
C GLN A 168 -30.07 16.73 -0.27
N ARG A 169 -29.37 15.95 -1.11
CA ARG A 169 -28.23 15.12 -0.70
C ARG A 169 -27.13 15.99 -0.09
N LEU A 170 -26.73 17.06 -0.78
CA LEU A 170 -25.73 18.01 -0.28
C LEU A 170 -26.15 18.63 1.06
N ASN A 171 -27.39 19.11 1.16
CA ASN A 171 -27.94 19.69 2.39
C ASN A 171 -28.01 18.68 3.55
N ALA A 172 -28.46 17.45 3.27
CA ALA A 172 -28.55 16.38 4.27
C ALA A 172 -27.18 15.99 4.84
N HIS A 173 -26.14 16.11 4.03
CA HIS A 173 -24.75 15.89 4.44
C HIS A 173 -24.04 17.16 4.94
N GLN A 174 -24.70 18.33 4.88
CA GLN A 174 -24.14 19.65 5.24
C GLN A 174 -22.86 19.98 4.45
N ILE A 175 -22.91 19.76 3.13
CA ILE A 175 -21.80 19.94 2.20
C ILE A 175 -22.26 20.84 1.04
N GLU A 176 -21.37 21.66 0.53
CA GLU A 176 -21.52 22.51 -0.65
C GLU A 176 -20.42 22.20 -1.69
N LEU A 177 -20.61 22.70 -2.91
CA LEU A 177 -19.64 22.55 -3.99
C LEU A 177 -18.99 23.89 -4.30
N HIS A 178 -17.66 23.92 -4.27
CA HIS A 178 -16.85 25.04 -4.78
C HIS A 178 -16.07 24.57 -6.00
N GLY A 179 -16.61 24.84 -7.19
CA GLY A 179 -16.12 24.23 -8.42
C GLY A 179 -16.25 22.71 -8.35
N HIS A 180 -15.14 21.98 -8.53
CA HIS A 180 -15.10 20.51 -8.45
C HIS A 180 -14.50 20.00 -7.14
N ARG A 181 -14.79 20.67 -6.02
CA ARG A 181 -14.38 20.25 -4.68
C ARG A 181 -15.56 20.36 -3.72
N LEU A 182 -15.67 19.40 -2.81
CA LEU A 182 -16.65 19.45 -1.72
C LEU A 182 -16.11 20.33 -0.58
N ALA A 183 -16.97 21.16 0.01
CA ALA A 183 -16.68 21.94 1.21
C ALA A 183 -17.87 21.87 2.18
N CYS A 184 -17.71 22.25 3.43
CA CYS A 184 -18.84 22.50 4.33
C CYS A 184 -19.10 24.00 4.41
N PRO A 185 -20.37 24.47 4.37
CA PRO A 185 -20.66 25.88 4.58
C PRO A 185 -20.31 26.30 6.01
N LEU A 186 -19.34 27.20 6.15
CA LEU A 186 -19.10 27.91 7.40
C LEU A 186 -20.11 29.06 7.51
N ARG A 187 -20.94 29.07 8.55
CA ARG A 187 -21.70 30.29 8.91
C ARG A 187 -20.76 31.33 9.52
N ALA A 188 -20.59 32.45 8.81
CA ALA A 188 -20.25 33.82 9.23
C ALA A 188 -18.78 34.24 9.53
N ASP A 189 -18.38 35.34 8.86
CA ASP A 189 -17.58 36.55 9.21
C ASP A 189 -16.36 36.54 10.17
N ARG A 190 -16.00 35.45 10.87
CA ARG A 190 -14.74 35.38 11.65
C ARG A 190 -14.12 33.98 11.65
N PRO A 191 -12.79 33.85 11.53
CA PRO A 191 -12.12 32.55 11.64
C PRO A 191 -12.36 31.95 13.05
N PRO A 192 -12.74 30.65 13.14
CA PRO A 192 -12.97 29.98 14.42
C PRO A 192 -11.68 29.93 15.25
N LYS A 193 -11.81 30.18 16.56
CA LYS A 193 -10.72 29.99 17.52
C LYS A 193 -10.44 28.50 17.68
N ILE A 194 -9.26 28.02 17.28
CA ILE A 194 -8.88 26.60 17.34
C ILE A 194 -8.17 26.28 18.66
N ASP A 195 -8.64 25.25 19.36
CA ASP A 195 -8.10 24.80 20.64
C ASP A 195 -7.02 23.71 20.47
N ARG A 196 -5.88 24.03 19.83
CA ARG A 196 -4.83 23.06 19.46
C ARG A 196 -4.40 22.14 20.61
N HIS A 197 -4.29 22.68 21.83
CA HIS A 197 -3.89 21.96 23.04
C HIS A 197 -4.75 20.72 23.32
N LYS A 198 -6.03 20.70 22.91
CA LYS A 198 -6.94 19.55 23.11
C LYS A 198 -6.65 18.35 22.20
N ALA A 199 -5.74 18.50 21.23
CA ALA A 199 -5.29 17.40 20.38
C ALA A 199 -4.20 16.54 21.05
N ALA A 200 -3.56 17.03 22.12
CA ALA A 200 -2.57 16.28 22.87
C ALA A 200 -3.23 15.07 23.58
N LEU A 201 -2.72 13.87 23.30
CA LEU A 201 -3.22 12.63 23.90
C LEU A 201 -2.35 12.21 25.09
N VAL A 202 -3.01 11.84 26.19
CA VAL A 202 -2.34 11.13 27.30
C VAL A 202 -2.08 9.70 26.86
N ARG A 203 -0.81 9.30 26.80
CA ARG A 203 -0.39 7.96 26.39
C ARG A 203 0.40 7.29 27.49
N THR A 204 0.25 5.98 27.62
CA THR A 204 0.99 5.14 28.59
C THR A 204 2.30 4.58 28.02
N ALA A 205 2.54 4.72 26.72
CA ALA A 205 3.73 4.26 26.02
C ALA A 205 4.33 5.35 25.12
N LEU A 206 5.59 5.18 24.70
CA LEU A 206 6.25 6.07 23.74
C LEU A 206 5.39 6.26 22.49
N SER A 207 5.36 7.47 21.94
CA SER A 207 4.71 7.69 20.66
C SER A 207 5.38 6.85 19.56
N LYS A 208 4.57 6.42 18.59
CA LYS A 208 5.00 5.65 17.43
C LYS A 208 6.27 6.22 16.76
N PRO A 209 6.39 7.53 16.45
CA PRO A 209 7.60 8.08 15.82
C PRO A 209 8.87 7.90 16.69
N VAL A 210 8.78 8.17 17.99
CA VAL A 210 9.94 8.06 18.90
C VAL A 210 10.35 6.59 19.09
N ARG A 211 9.36 5.70 19.27
CA ARG A 211 9.61 4.26 19.39
C ARG A 211 10.26 3.67 18.14
N LEU A 212 9.78 4.03 16.94
CA LEU A 212 10.39 3.56 15.69
C LEU A 212 11.82 4.07 15.50
N ALA A 213 12.10 5.32 15.92
CA ALA A 213 13.46 5.85 15.89
C ALA A 213 14.40 5.12 16.87
N LEU A 214 13.89 4.71 18.03
CA LEU A 214 14.61 3.88 18.99
C LEU A 214 14.89 2.47 18.44
N GLU A 215 13.88 1.80 17.92
CA GLU A 215 14.00 0.47 17.28
C GLU A 215 14.93 0.50 16.06
N ALA A 216 15.00 1.63 15.37
CA ALA A 216 15.92 1.89 14.27
C ALA A 216 17.39 2.10 14.70
N GLY A 217 17.67 2.11 16.01
CA GLY A 217 19.03 2.26 16.56
C GLY A 217 19.59 3.68 16.42
N LEU A 218 18.73 4.70 16.38
CA LEU A 218 19.16 6.11 16.25
C LEU A 218 19.60 6.74 17.58
N PHE A 219 19.41 6.03 18.69
CA PHE A 219 19.79 6.47 20.02
C PHE A 219 20.92 5.60 20.58
N THR A 220 22.02 6.24 20.94
CA THR A 220 23.08 5.70 21.81
C THR A 220 22.95 6.32 23.20
N PRO A 221 23.61 5.77 24.25
CA PRO A 221 23.55 6.35 25.60
C PRO A 221 23.92 7.85 25.69
N GLU A 222 24.74 8.34 24.77
CA GLU A 222 25.18 9.75 24.68
C GLU A 222 24.26 10.64 23.84
N THR A 223 23.24 10.06 23.20
CA THR A 223 22.35 10.78 22.29
C THR A 223 21.42 11.70 23.08
N THR A 224 21.40 12.98 22.73
CA THR A 224 20.49 13.98 23.29
C THR A 224 19.17 14.01 22.53
N PHE A 225 18.05 14.10 23.26
CA PHE A 225 16.69 14.10 22.70
C PHE A 225 15.96 15.41 23.01
N PHE A 226 15.22 15.96 22.05
CA PHE A 226 14.31 17.07 22.32
C PHE A 226 12.98 16.91 21.59
N ASP A 227 11.87 17.07 22.32
CA ASP A 227 10.51 16.91 21.81
C ASP A 227 9.86 18.28 21.55
N TYR A 228 9.75 18.66 20.28
CA TYR A 228 9.20 19.94 19.83
C TYR A 228 7.69 19.82 19.64
N GLY A 229 6.92 20.40 20.55
CA GLY A 229 5.48 20.19 20.69
C GLY A 229 5.15 18.97 21.54
N CYS A 230 5.81 18.83 22.69
CA CYS A 230 5.75 17.63 23.54
C CYS A 230 4.39 17.39 24.20
N GLY A 231 3.44 18.34 24.11
CA GLY A 231 2.19 18.30 24.83
C GLY A 231 2.42 18.15 26.32
N GLN A 232 1.87 17.09 26.92
CA GLN A 232 2.05 16.80 28.34
C GLN A 232 3.42 16.20 28.70
N GLY A 233 4.36 16.07 27.76
CA GLY A 233 5.74 15.63 28.02
C GLY A 233 5.93 14.12 28.17
N GLY A 234 4.97 13.30 27.74
CA GLY A 234 5.02 11.86 27.97
C GLY A 234 6.21 11.14 27.31
N ASP A 235 6.61 11.55 26.11
CA ASP A 235 7.77 10.92 25.44
C ASP A 235 9.09 11.32 26.10
N VAL A 236 9.22 12.58 26.54
CA VAL A 236 10.37 13.06 27.32
C VAL A 236 10.53 12.25 28.60
N GLN A 237 9.43 12.05 29.36
CA GLN A 237 9.45 11.26 30.59
C GLN A 237 9.92 9.82 30.33
N ARG A 238 9.35 9.13 29.34
CA ARG A 238 9.67 7.72 29.07
C ARG A 238 11.06 7.53 28.47
N MET A 239 11.56 8.49 27.68
CA MET A 239 12.95 8.46 27.22
C MET A 239 13.92 8.60 28.40
N ALA A 240 13.59 9.44 29.39
CA ALA A 240 14.37 9.56 30.62
C ALA A 240 14.33 8.27 31.46
N GLU A 241 13.18 7.59 31.54
CA GLU A 241 13.05 6.27 32.19
C GLU A 241 13.92 5.19 31.53
N GLN A 242 14.25 5.34 30.24
CA GLN A 242 15.18 4.47 29.50
C GLN A 242 16.65 4.95 29.56
N GLY A 243 16.94 6.00 30.32
CA GLY A 243 18.30 6.52 30.54
C GLY A 243 18.79 7.55 29.52
N PHE A 244 17.93 8.03 28.62
CA PHE A 244 18.29 9.07 27.65
C PHE A 244 18.10 10.47 28.23
N SER A 245 19.02 11.39 27.92
CA SER A 245 18.88 12.79 28.28
C SER A 245 17.98 13.51 27.28
N GLY A 246 16.90 14.14 27.76
CA GLY A 246 16.09 14.97 26.89
C GLY A 246 15.16 15.95 27.60
N SER A 247 14.64 16.89 26.83
CA SER A 247 13.66 17.89 27.27
C SER A 247 12.60 18.11 26.18
N GLY A 248 11.57 18.90 26.45
CA GLY A 248 10.55 19.18 25.45
C GLY A 248 9.89 20.53 25.68
N TRP A 249 9.40 21.11 24.60
CA TRP A 249 8.68 22.38 24.61
C TRP A 249 7.30 22.19 24.03
N ASP A 250 6.31 22.88 24.58
CA ASP A 250 4.96 22.95 24.03
C ASP A 250 4.39 24.35 24.25
N PRO A 251 3.77 24.99 23.25
CA PRO A 251 3.30 26.37 23.37
C PRO A 251 2.19 26.55 24.43
N HIS A 252 1.55 25.48 24.89
CA HIS A 252 0.50 25.53 25.92
C HIS A 252 0.94 24.88 27.23
N TYR A 253 1.48 23.65 27.17
CA TYR A 253 1.76 22.84 28.35
C TYR A 253 3.13 23.11 28.97
N GLN A 254 4.12 23.52 28.16
CA GLN A 254 5.49 23.81 28.61
C GLN A 254 6.06 25.05 27.88
N PRO A 255 5.41 26.22 27.96
CA PRO A 255 5.78 27.39 27.17
C PRO A 255 7.12 28.00 27.58
N ASP A 256 7.50 27.85 28.85
CA ASP A 256 8.71 28.45 29.43
C ASP A 256 9.96 27.57 29.26
N THR A 257 9.82 26.33 28.78
CA THR A 257 10.97 25.45 28.55
C THR A 257 11.77 25.96 27.35
N PRO A 258 13.08 26.24 27.48
CA PRO A 258 13.87 26.73 26.36
C PRO A 258 13.97 25.67 25.26
N CYS A 259 13.77 26.10 24.01
CA CYS A 259 14.07 25.28 22.85
C CYS A 259 15.58 25.13 22.69
N VAL A 260 16.10 23.92 22.90
CA VAL A 260 17.55 23.63 22.83
C VAL A 260 17.86 22.72 21.65
N SER A 261 19.11 22.80 21.17
CA SER A 261 19.59 21.85 20.15
C SER A 261 19.80 20.46 20.75
N ALA A 262 19.50 19.43 19.97
CA ALA A 262 19.74 18.03 20.34
C ALA A 262 20.11 17.18 19.13
N ASP A 263 20.71 16.03 19.38
CA ASP A 263 21.03 15.02 18.36
C ASP A 263 19.78 14.57 17.62
N VAL A 264 18.73 14.23 18.36
CA VAL A 264 17.45 13.80 17.80
C VAL A 264 16.34 14.75 18.23
N ILE A 265 15.68 15.39 17.26
CA ILE A 265 14.50 16.22 17.48
C ILE A 265 13.26 15.45 17.04
N ASN A 266 12.22 15.40 17.88
CA ASN A 266 10.89 14.91 17.50
C ASN A 266 9.95 16.09 17.21
N LEU A 267 9.35 16.10 16.02
CA LEU A 267 8.22 16.96 15.64
C LEU A 267 7.01 16.05 15.40
N GLY A 268 6.58 15.39 16.47
CA GLY A 268 5.60 14.30 16.42
C GLY A 268 4.15 14.80 16.44
N TYR A 269 3.43 14.67 15.32
CA TYR A 269 2.02 15.02 15.18
C TYR A 269 1.66 16.51 15.42
N VAL A 270 2.65 17.40 15.27
CA VAL A 270 2.49 18.84 15.47
C VAL A 270 1.98 19.53 14.20
N ILE A 271 2.57 19.23 13.05
CA ILE A 271 2.24 19.91 11.80
C ILE A 271 0.82 19.61 11.30
N ASN A 272 0.19 18.52 11.75
CA ASN A 272 -1.22 18.24 11.46
C ASN A 272 -2.20 19.03 12.34
N VAL A 273 -1.79 19.63 13.45
CA VAL A 273 -2.70 20.40 14.33
C VAL A 273 -2.59 21.91 14.16
N ILE A 274 -1.62 22.38 13.36
CA ILE A 274 -1.45 23.80 13.03
C ILE A 274 -2.26 24.13 11.77
N GLU A 275 -3.29 24.95 11.92
CA GLU A 275 -4.20 25.36 10.86
C GLU A 275 -3.61 26.40 9.89
N ASN A 276 -2.67 27.23 10.36
CA ASN A 276 -2.02 28.24 9.53
C ASN A 276 -0.82 27.63 8.77
N PRO A 277 -0.82 27.58 7.43
CA PRO A 277 0.28 26.98 6.67
C PRO A 277 1.63 27.67 6.86
N ALA A 278 1.66 28.99 7.07
CA ALA A 278 2.91 29.73 7.29
C ALA A 278 3.52 29.38 8.65
N GLU A 279 2.70 29.31 9.70
CA GLU A 279 3.14 28.90 11.03
C GLU A 279 3.59 27.43 11.04
N ARG A 280 2.87 26.57 10.31
CA ARG A 280 3.24 25.15 10.16
C ARG A 280 4.61 24.99 9.50
N ARG A 281 4.88 25.81 8.47
CA ARG A 281 6.19 25.86 7.81
C ARG A 281 7.26 26.35 8.76
N GLU A 282 6.98 27.38 9.54
CA GLU A 282 7.91 27.93 10.53
C GLU A 282 8.25 26.92 11.63
N ALA A 283 7.27 26.19 12.16
CA ALA A 283 7.48 25.14 13.16
C ALA A 283 8.43 24.04 12.64
N LEU A 284 8.23 23.60 11.40
CA LEU A 284 9.11 22.61 10.76
C LEU A 284 10.54 23.15 10.59
N ILE A 285 10.70 24.40 10.15
CA ILE A 285 12.02 25.04 10.00
C ILE A 285 12.71 25.20 11.35
N LYS A 286 12.00 25.61 12.40
CA LYS A 286 12.54 25.76 13.76
C LYS A 286 13.00 24.43 14.34
N ALA A 287 12.17 23.38 14.25
CA ALA A 287 12.56 22.04 14.69
C ALA A 287 13.80 21.53 13.95
N TRP A 288 13.87 21.76 12.63
CA TRP A 288 15.06 21.44 11.84
C TRP A 288 16.29 22.22 12.30
N ALA A 289 16.18 23.53 12.57
CA ALA A 289 17.30 24.35 13.02
C ALA A 289 17.93 23.86 14.34
N LEU A 290 17.15 23.24 15.22
CA LEU A 290 17.62 22.65 16.49
C LEU A 290 18.23 21.25 16.32
N THR A 291 18.03 20.62 15.16
CA THR A 291 18.46 19.24 14.91
C THR A 291 19.95 19.16 14.59
N GLN A 292 20.70 18.37 15.36
CA GLN A 292 22.12 18.10 15.13
C GLN A 292 22.37 16.84 14.28
N LYS A 293 21.59 15.77 14.44
CA LYS A 293 21.73 14.53 13.65
C LYS A 293 20.47 14.17 12.87
N VAL A 294 19.34 13.94 13.55
CA VAL A 294 18.10 13.43 12.93
C VAL A 294 16.86 14.18 13.43
N LEU A 295 16.03 14.63 12.49
CA LEU A 295 14.69 15.16 12.77
C LEU A 295 13.67 14.06 12.45
N ILE A 296 12.83 13.74 13.43
CA ILE A 296 11.66 12.89 13.26
C ILE A 296 10.47 13.79 12.96
N VAL A 297 9.80 13.59 11.84
CA VAL A 297 8.58 14.32 11.48
C VAL A 297 7.44 13.33 11.38
N ALA A 298 6.39 13.53 12.16
CA ALA A 298 5.19 12.71 12.07
C ALA A 298 3.92 13.54 11.88
N ALA A 299 3.00 13.07 11.05
CA ALA A 299 1.67 13.64 10.90
C ALA A 299 0.63 12.54 10.66
N GLN A 300 -0.64 12.85 10.86
CA GLN A 300 -1.72 11.92 10.52
C GLN A 300 -1.88 11.84 9.01
N VAL A 301 -1.98 10.61 8.50
CA VAL A 301 -2.27 10.31 7.09
C VAL A 301 -3.73 9.89 6.96
N LEU A 302 -4.38 10.29 5.86
CA LEU A 302 -5.76 9.92 5.52
C LEU A 302 -5.90 8.39 5.50
N VAL A 303 -6.79 7.87 6.34
CA VAL A 303 -7.33 6.50 6.26
C VAL A 303 -8.82 6.67 6.00
N GLU A 304 -9.33 6.04 4.93
CA GLU A 304 -10.60 6.33 4.26
C GLU A 304 -11.85 6.29 5.19
N ASP A 305 -11.75 5.69 6.37
CA ASP A 305 -12.90 5.46 7.29
C ASP A 305 -13.13 6.52 8.39
N ARG A 306 -12.29 7.57 8.51
CA ARG A 306 -12.38 8.51 9.65
C ARG A 306 -13.23 9.77 9.44
N ILE A 307 -13.89 9.96 8.30
CA ILE A 307 -14.62 11.20 7.97
C ILE A 307 -16.11 11.12 8.37
N ARG A 308 -16.41 10.65 9.59
CA ARG A 308 -17.77 10.77 10.17
C ARG A 308 -17.82 11.91 11.18
N GLY A 309 -18.37 13.06 10.76
CA GLY A 309 -18.73 14.17 11.65
C GLY A 309 -17.64 15.23 11.87
N THR A 310 -16.86 15.55 10.85
CA THR A 310 -15.79 16.57 10.84
C THR A 310 -16.13 17.73 9.89
N VAL A 311 -15.83 18.97 10.28
CA VAL A 311 -16.05 20.18 9.46
C VAL A 311 -14.77 20.52 8.70
N ILE A 312 -14.79 20.69 7.38
CA ILE A 312 -13.58 21.08 6.61
C ILE A 312 -13.22 22.55 6.91
N TYR A 313 -11.95 22.83 7.21
CA TYR A 313 -11.42 24.18 7.45
C TYR A 313 -10.03 24.31 6.82
N GLY A 314 -9.81 25.30 5.96
CA GLY A 314 -8.54 25.45 5.26
C GLY A 314 -8.16 24.20 4.45
N ASP A 315 -7.00 23.60 4.76
CA ASP A 315 -6.50 22.36 4.18
C ASP A 315 -6.62 21.14 5.09
N GLY A 316 -7.49 21.20 6.10
CA GLY A 316 -7.76 20.12 7.06
C GLY A 316 -9.20 20.12 7.55
N VAL A 317 -9.43 19.51 8.71
CA VAL A 317 -10.76 19.40 9.34
C VAL A 317 -10.74 19.90 10.78
N ILE A 318 -11.81 20.58 11.21
CA ILE A 318 -12.13 20.86 12.60
C ILE A 318 -12.91 19.68 13.17
N THR A 319 -12.40 19.11 14.25
CA THR A 319 -13.02 18.00 14.96
C THR A 319 -14.12 18.49 15.92
N ARG A 320 -14.94 17.58 16.44
CA ARG A 320 -15.94 17.88 17.49
C ARG A 320 -15.34 18.50 18.76
N ARG A 321 -14.03 18.36 18.99
CA ARG A 321 -13.29 18.95 20.12
C ARG A 321 -12.78 20.37 19.84
N ASN A 322 -13.17 20.97 18.70
CA ASN A 322 -12.70 22.27 18.24
C ASN A 322 -11.17 22.33 18.00
N THR A 323 -10.59 21.20 17.59
CA THR A 323 -9.18 21.09 17.17
C THR A 323 -9.09 21.04 15.64
N PHE A 324 -8.03 21.60 15.06
CA PHE A 324 -7.72 21.43 13.64
C PHE A 324 -6.92 20.13 13.42
N GLN A 325 -7.16 19.48 12.29
CA GLN A 325 -6.52 18.24 11.88
C GLN A 325 -6.31 18.26 10.35
N LYS A 326 -5.07 18.45 9.89
CA LYS A 326 -4.70 18.16 8.51
C LYS A 326 -4.36 16.68 8.38
N ASN A 327 -5.16 15.98 7.59
CA ASN A 327 -4.87 14.61 7.21
C ASN A 327 -4.10 14.65 5.89
N TYR A 328 -2.83 14.27 5.93
CA TYR A 328 -1.97 14.26 4.76
C TYR A 328 -2.20 13.00 3.93
N GLU A 329 -1.94 13.06 2.63
CA GLU A 329 -1.52 11.86 1.90
C GLU A 329 -0.04 11.57 2.20
N GLN A 330 0.42 10.32 2.06
CA GLN A 330 1.79 9.96 2.41
C GLN A 330 2.81 10.72 1.54
N GLU A 331 2.54 10.82 0.24
CA GLU A 331 3.33 11.53 -0.76
C GLU A 331 3.25 13.05 -0.56
N GLU A 332 2.07 13.58 -0.20
CA GLU A 332 1.89 14.99 0.13
C GLU A 332 2.78 15.39 1.31
N LEU A 333 2.79 14.58 2.38
CA LEU A 333 3.62 14.82 3.55
C LEU A 333 5.10 14.80 3.21
N LYS A 334 5.55 13.81 2.44
CA LYS A 334 6.95 13.74 1.97
C LYS A 334 7.31 14.99 1.18
N GLY A 335 6.51 15.32 0.18
CA GLY A 335 6.73 16.48 -0.69
C GLY A 335 6.79 17.77 0.09
N TYR A 336 5.92 17.95 1.08
CA TYR A 336 5.95 19.10 1.98
C TYR A 336 7.25 19.18 2.78
N ILE A 337 7.69 18.07 3.40
CA ILE A 337 8.94 18.03 4.18
C ILE A 337 10.15 18.32 3.28
N ASP A 338 10.26 17.62 2.15
CA ASP A 338 11.36 17.75 1.20
C ASP A 338 11.47 19.19 0.66
N GLN A 339 10.35 19.82 0.31
CA GLN A 339 10.34 21.18 -0.24
C GLN A 339 10.71 22.23 0.80
N VAL A 340 10.21 22.09 2.03
CA VAL A 340 10.48 23.05 3.11
C VAL A 340 11.92 22.95 3.59
N LEU A 341 12.41 21.73 3.80
CA LEU A 341 13.75 21.49 4.35
C LEU A 341 14.85 21.39 3.29
N ARG A 342 14.50 21.15 2.02
CA ARG A 342 15.43 20.88 0.91
C ARG A 342 16.35 19.68 1.16
N VAL A 343 15.82 18.69 1.89
CA VAL A 343 16.51 17.43 2.22
C VAL A 343 15.55 16.28 1.93
N ASP A 344 16.04 15.20 1.34
CA ASP A 344 15.23 14.01 1.02
C ASP A 344 14.86 13.25 2.31
N ALA A 345 13.61 13.36 2.72
CA ALA A 345 13.07 12.68 3.89
C ALA A 345 12.88 11.17 3.65
N ILE A 346 13.21 10.35 4.65
CA ILE A 346 13.17 8.89 4.58
C ILE A 346 11.92 8.38 5.31
N PRO A 347 10.97 7.73 4.64
CA PRO A 347 9.79 7.17 5.31
C PRO A 347 10.19 5.95 6.14
N ILE A 348 9.83 5.93 7.42
CA ILE A 348 10.01 4.76 8.29
C ILE A 348 8.72 4.02 8.57
N ALA A 349 7.60 4.73 8.51
CA ALA A 349 6.26 4.18 8.52
C ALA A 349 5.29 5.18 7.86
N LEU A 350 4.02 4.83 7.79
CA LEU A 350 2.97 5.74 7.36
C LEU A 350 2.92 6.97 8.25
N GLY A 351 2.97 8.13 7.61
CA GLY A 351 2.96 9.44 8.25
C GLY A 351 4.22 9.78 9.02
N ILE A 352 5.29 8.97 8.95
CA ILE A 352 6.49 9.14 9.78
C ILE A 352 7.75 9.11 8.92
N TYR A 353 8.50 10.21 9.00
CA TYR A 353 9.70 10.47 8.22
C TYR A 353 10.89 10.80 9.13
N LEU A 354 12.07 10.41 8.68
CA LEU A 354 13.36 10.82 9.24
C LEU A 354 14.08 11.74 8.27
N VAL A 355 14.64 12.84 8.77
CA VAL A 355 15.45 13.78 8.00
C VAL A 355 16.83 13.85 8.64
N PHE A 356 17.86 13.45 7.90
CA PHE A 356 19.23 13.35 8.40
C PHE A 356 20.02 14.62 8.02
N ARG A 357 20.83 15.12 8.96
CA ARG A 357 21.76 16.23 8.72
C ARG A 357 22.94 15.82 7.86
N ASP A 358 23.43 14.59 8.07
CA ASP A 358 24.56 14.02 7.35
C ASP A 358 24.07 13.01 6.30
N GLU A 359 24.46 13.24 5.03
CA GLU A 359 24.05 12.40 3.91
C GLU A 359 24.63 10.97 4.00
N ALA A 360 25.84 10.80 4.55
CA ALA A 360 26.44 9.47 4.69
C ALA A 360 25.74 8.63 5.77
N GLN A 361 25.28 9.26 6.86
CA GLN A 361 24.39 8.63 7.84
C GLN A 361 23.05 8.27 7.19
N ALA A 362 22.48 9.17 6.38
CA ALA A 362 21.23 8.92 5.65
C ALA A 362 21.37 7.71 4.71
N GLN A 363 22.48 7.61 3.95
CA GLN A 363 22.72 6.47 3.07
C GLN A 363 23.02 5.18 3.82
N SER A 364 23.74 5.26 4.94
CA SER A 364 23.98 4.09 5.81
C SER A 364 22.67 3.56 6.39
N PHE A 365 21.76 4.45 6.80
CA PHE A 365 20.42 4.10 7.27
C PHE A 365 19.56 3.49 6.16
N ARG A 366 19.56 4.07 4.94
CA ARG A 366 18.82 3.47 3.80
C ARG A 366 19.35 2.07 3.45
N ALA A 367 20.67 1.90 3.42
CA ALA A 367 21.31 0.63 3.09
C ALA A 367 21.03 -0.45 4.16
N SER A 368 21.03 -0.09 5.44
CA SER A 368 20.77 -1.05 6.52
C SER A 368 19.38 -1.67 6.46
N ARG A 369 18.38 -0.96 5.92
CA ARG A 369 17.00 -1.45 5.73
C ARG A 369 16.85 -2.58 4.71
N PHE A 370 17.83 -2.73 3.83
CA PHE A 370 17.87 -3.81 2.84
C PHE A 370 18.95 -4.83 3.17
N ARG A 371 19.54 -4.77 4.36
CA ARG A 371 20.56 -5.72 4.80
C ARG A 371 19.89 -6.97 5.33
N SER A 372 20.34 -8.13 4.85
CA SER A 372 19.79 -9.41 5.29
C SER A 372 20.57 -9.99 6.46
N ARG A 373 19.90 -10.77 7.32
CA ARG A 373 20.55 -11.56 8.37
C ARG A 373 21.43 -12.65 7.75
N THR A 374 22.59 -12.86 8.37
CA THR A 374 23.57 -13.89 8.01
C THR A 374 24.04 -14.56 9.28
N THR A 375 24.29 -15.86 9.21
CA THR A 375 24.83 -16.63 10.32
C THR A 375 26.25 -17.03 9.99
N THR A 376 27.15 -16.93 10.96
CA THR A 376 28.51 -17.42 10.82
C THR A 376 28.49 -18.92 10.52
N PRO A 377 29.16 -19.39 9.46
CA PRO A 377 29.22 -20.81 9.09
C PRO A 377 29.69 -21.68 10.25
N ARG A 378 29.03 -22.83 10.43
CA ARG A 378 29.35 -23.77 11.52
C ARG A 378 30.65 -24.51 11.20
N VAL A 379 31.42 -24.78 12.24
CA VAL A 379 32.61 -25.63 12.17
C VAL A 379 32.16 -27.07 11.98
N LYS A 380 32.60 -27.71 10.88
CA LYS A 380 32.20 -29.09 10.51
C LYS A 380 33.33 -30.09 10.68
N ALA A 381 34.58 -29.65 10.62
CA ALA A 381 35.77 -30.50 10.74
C ALA A 381 36.52 -30.19 12.04
N SER A 382 36.92 -31.23 12.77
CA SER A 382 37.82 -31.12 13.92
C SER A 382 39.24 -30.85 13.42
N VAL A 383 39.50 -29.60 13.06
CA VAL A 383 40.86 -29.15 12.76
C VAL A 383 41.46 -28.71 14.09
N ARG A 384 42.29 -29.56 14.73
CA ARG A 384 42.92 -29.27 16.05
C ARG A 384 43.49 -27.86 16.14
N ARG A 385 44.18 -27.44 15.07
CA ARG A 385 44.78 -26.12 14.97
C ARG A 385 43.73 -25.00 14.93
N PHE A 386 42.54 -25.22 14.36
CA PHE A 386 41.46 -24.23 14.42
C PHE A 386 40.85 -24.14 15.82
N GLU A 387 40.65 -25.28 16.49
CA GLU A 387 40.10 -25.33 17.86
C GLU A 387 40.95 -24.51 18.85
N GLU A 388 42.28 -24.59 18.73
CA GLU A 388 43.24 -23.80 19.53
C GLU A 388 43.09 -22.28 19.35
N TYR A 389 42.66 -21.81 18.18
CA TYR A 389 42.56 -20.38 17.85
C TYR A 389 41.11 -19.90 17.64
N GLN A 390 40.11 -20.70 18.01
CA GLN A 390 38.71 -20.40 17.69
C GLN A 390 38.28 -19.03 18.26
N GLU A 391 38.61 -18.74 19.52
CA GLU A 391 38.28 -17.45 20.14
C GLU A 391 39.02 -16.28 19.48
N LEU A 392 40.30 -16.48 19.13
CA LEU A 392 41.12 -15.48 18.45
C LEU A 392 40.59 -15.18 17.03
N LEU A 393 40.05 -16.17 16.34
CA LEU A 393 39.53 -16.06 14.98
C LEU A 393 38.06 -15.62 14.92
N ALA A 394 37.31 -15.71 16.02
CA ALA A 394 35.89 -15.37 16.09
C ALA A 394 35.59 -13.92 15.61
N PRO A 395 36.36 -12.88 15.97
CA PRO A 395 36.15 -11.53 15.45
C PRO A 395 36.28 -11.45 13.92
N LEU A 396 37.24 -12.18 13.33
CA LEU A 396 37.42 -12.22 11.88
C LEU A 396 36.27 -12.95 11.20
N MET A 397 35.80 -14.07 11.77
CA MET A 397 34.60 -14.77 11.29
C MET A 397 33.36 -13.89 11.35
N ALA A 398 33.17 -13.14 12.44
CA ALA A 398 32.07 -12.20 12.60
C ALA A 398 32.13 -11.08 11.56
N PHE A 399 33.33 -10.51 11.32
CA PHE A 399 33.51 -9.48 10.30
C PHE A 399 33.17 -9.99 8.90
N VAL A 400 33.68 -11.17 8.51
CA VAL A 400 33.41 -11.72 7.17
C VAL A 400 31.92 -12.09 7.05
N SER A 401 31.29 -12.57 8.12
CA SER A 401 29.85 -12.84 8.13
C SER A 401 29.03 -11.57 7.96
N ASP A 402 29.46 -10.48 8.61
CA ASP A 402 28.80 -9.18 8.51
C ASP A 402 29.02 -8.53 7.14
N ARG A 403 30.24 -8.57 6.58
CA ARG A 403 30.59 -7.79 5.37
C ARG A 403 30.63 -8.59 4.07
N GLY A 404 30.71 -9.92 4.13
CA GLY A 404 30.90 -10.78 2.96
C GLY A 404 32.26 -10.64 2.29
N ARG A 405 33.24 -10.06 2.99
CA ARG A 405 34.61 -9.82 2.51
C ARG A 405 35.59 -9.81 3.69
N LEU A 406 36.88 -9.93 3.39
CA LEU A 406 37.94 -9.73 4.38
C LEU A 406 38.15 -8.24 4.72
N PRO A 407 38.66 -7.92 5.92
CA PRO A 407 39.06 -6.55 6.28
C PRO A 407 40.15 -6.03 5.36
N ILE A 408 40.09 -4.73 5.03
CA ILE A 408 41.19 -4.04 4.34
C ILE A 408 42.17 -3.41 5.34
N ALA A 409 43.29 -2.86 4.86
CA ALA A 409 44.39 -2.35 5.68
C ALA A 409 43.93 -1.33 6.75
N GLU A 410 43.01 -0.44 6.40
CA GLU A 410 42.46 0.58 7.30
C GLU A 410 41.53 0.00 8.38
N GLU A 411 41.03 -1.22 8.19
CA GLU A 411 40.12 -1.93 9.09
C GLU A 411 40.86 -2.97 9.96
N THR A 412 42.18 -3.14 9.80
CA THR A 412 42.93 -4.21 10.50
C THR A 412 43.28 -3.89 11.95
N GLN A 413 43.04 -2.65 12.43
CA GLN A 413 43.41 -2.23 13.79
C GLN A 413 42.81 -3.15 14.87
N ASN A 414 41.58 -3.63 14.65
CA ASN A 414 40.89 -4.54 15.57
C ASN A 414 41.36 -6.01 15.48
N PHE A 415 42.32 -6.32 14.60
CA PHE A 415 42.78 -7.68 14.32
C PHE A 415 44.30 -7.86 14.51
N ALA A 416 44.94 -6.94 15.24
CA ALA A 416 46.40 -6.96 15.46
C ALA A 416 46.89 -8.30 16.06
N SER A 417 46.15 -8.86 17.02
CA SER A 417 46.47 -10.15 17.64
C SER A 417 46.46 -11.31 16.63
N ILE A 418 45.50 -11.32 15.71
CA ILE A 418 45.43 -12.31 14.62
C ILE A 418 46.61 -12.15 13.67
N GLN A 419 47.01 -10.91 13.35
CA GLN A 419 48.14 -10.65 12.46
C GLN A 419 49.47 -11.05 13.09
N THR A 420 49.65 -10.88 14.40
CA THR A 420 50.84 -11.36 15.12
C THR A 420 50.98 -12.87 15.01
N GLU A 421 49.90 -13.62 15.19
CA GLU A 421 49.93 -15.08 15.19
C GLU A 421 50.03 -15.69 13.78
N PHE A 422 49.25 -15.18 12.82
CA PHE A 422 49.12 -15.77 11.48
C PHE A 422 49.90 -15.02 10.38
N GLY A 423 50.50 -13.88 10.71
CA GLY A 423 51.15 -12.95 9.78
C GLY A 423 50.18 -12.11 8.93
N THR A 424 49.13 -12.74 8.37
CA THR A 424 48.12 -12.03 7.55
C THR A 424 46.71 -12.55 7.83
N LEU A 425 45.70 -11.68 7.70
CA LEU A 425 44.30 -12.07 7.83
C LEU A 425 43.86 -13.08 6.78
N ARG A 426 44.47 -13.07 5.58
CA ARG A 426 44.21 -14.08 4.54
C ARG A 426 44.68 -15.47 4.98
N LYS A 427 45.84 -15.59 5.61
CA LYS A 427 46.33 -16.87 6.17
C LYS A 427 45.45 -17.35 7.32
N ALA A 428 45.05 -16.45 8.22
CA ALA A 428 44.11 -16.76 9.29
C ALA A 428 42.76 -17.26 8.74
N PHE A 429 42.22 -16.59 7.71
CA PHE A 429 40.97 -16.99 7.08
C PHE A 429 41.08 -18.32 6.30
N HIS A 430 42.26 -18.64 5.75
CA HIS A 430 42.46 -19.95 5.15
C HIS A 430 42.30 -21.10 6.15
N LEU A 431 42.72 -20.91 7.41
CA LEU A 431 42.46 -21.89 8.48
C LEU A 431 40.96 -21.99 8.80
N ILE A 432 40.24 -20.87 8.82
CA ILE A 432 38.77 -20.86 8.98
C ILE A 432 38.10 -21.69 7.87
N LEU A 433 38.52 -21.51 6.61
CA LEU A 433 37.97 -22.24 5.46
C LEU A 433 38.22 -23.76 5.52
N GLN A 434 39.31 -24.20 6.17
CA GLN A 434 39.58 -25.63 6.37
C GLN A 434 38.65 -26.26 7.42
N ALA A 435 38.17 -25.48 8.39
CA ALA A 435 37.33 -25.94 9.49
C ALA A 435 35.82 -25.78 9.22
N THR A 436 35.45 -24.97 8.22
CA THR A 436 34.05 -24.59 7.91
C THR A 436 33.67 -24.92 6.46
N ASN A 437 32.39 -24.73 6.11
CA ASN A 437 31.92 -24.94 4.73
C ASN A 437 32.16 -23.69 3.87
N VAL A 438 33.00 -23.81 2.84
CA VAL A 438 33.33 -22.71 1.91
C VAL A 438 32.09 -22.14 1.21
N GLN A 439 31.13 -22.99 0.82
CA GLN A 439 29.92 -22.54 0.12
C GLN A 439 29.04 -21.62 0.99
N GLU A 440 29.09 -21.78 2.32
CA GLU A 440 28.34 -20.90 3.23
C GLU A 440 28.97 -19.49 3.28
N TRP A 441 30.29 -19.37 3.12
CA TRP A 441 30.97 -18.07 2.99
C TRP A 441 30.69 -17.40 1.64
N ASP A 442 30.69 -18.17 0.55
CA ASP A 442 30.33 -17.65 -0.78
C ASP A 442 28.87 -17.15 -0.78
N ALA A 443 27.95 -17.90 -0.15
CA ALA A 443 26.55 -17.49 0.00
C ALA A 443 26.40 -16.19 0.82
N ILE A 444 27.24 -15.96 1.84
CA ILE A 444 27.27 -14.68 2.57
C ILE A 444 27.71 -13.55 1.64
N ALA A 445 28.78 -13.73 0.87
CA ALA A 445 29.25 -12.72 -0.07
C ALA A 445 28.21 -12.43 -1.16
N ASP A 446 27.56 -13.45 -1.71
CA ASP A 446 26.44 -13.34 -2.64
C ASP A 446 25.28 -12.55 -2.02
N LYS A 447 24.90 -12.87 -0.79
CA LYS A 447 23.81 -12.18 -0.08
C LYS A 447 24.13 -10.70 0.14
N ARG A 448 25.38 -10.36 0.46
CA ARG A 448 25.82 -8.96 0.60
C ARG A 448 25.84 -8.21 -0.72
N ARG A 449 26.24 -8.86 -1.81
CA ARG A 449 26.07 -8.31 -3.16
C ARG A 449 24.59 -8.03 -3.45
N GLN A 450 23.72 -8.98 -3.18
CA GLN A 450 22.28 -8.82 -3.41
C GLN A 450 21.67 -7.68 -2.58
N ASP A 451 22.03 -7.54 -1.30
CA ASP A 451 21.58 -6.43 -0.45
C ASP A 451 21.96 -5.07 -1.03
N LEU A 452 23.22 -4.91 -1.47
CA LEU A 452 23.71 -3.69 -2.11
C LEU A 452 23.04 -3.43 -3.47
N LEU A 453 22.79 -4.48 -4.26
CA LEU A 453 22.09 -4.38 -5.55
C LEU A 453 20.68 -3.83 -5.37
N VAL A 454 19.91 -4.40 -4.44
CA VAL A 454 18.54 -3.93 -4.15
C VAL A 454 18.55 -2.46 -3.74
N TYR A 455 19.44 -2.09 -2.82
CA TYR A 455 19.55 -0.72 -2.35
C TYR A 455 19.98 0.27 -3.47
N LEU A 456 20.97 -0.07 -4.29
CA LEU A 456 21.45 0.78 -5.39
C LEU A 456 20.41 0.90 -6.52
N ALA A 457 19.67 -0.18 -6.80
CA ALA A 457 18.57 -0.17 -7.76
C ALA A 457 17.44 0.75 -7.28
N LEU A 458 17.04 0.63 -6.00
CA LEU A 458 16.00 1.49 -5.42
C LEU A 458 16.41 2.96 -5.32
N SER A 459 17.70 3.23 -5.13
CA SER A 459 18.24 4.60 -5.15
C SER A 459 18.10 5.30 -6.51
N HIS A 460 17.83 4.55 -7.60
CA HIS A 460 17.55 5.14 -8.92
C HIS A 460 16.23 5.92 -8.97
N PHE A 461 15.23 5.60 -8.13
CA PHE A 461 13.93 6.29 -8.12
C PHE A 461 13.99 7.71 -7.55
N SER A 462 15.11 8.14 -6.96
CA SER A 462 15.35 9.56 -6.66
C SER A 462 16.69 9.99 -7.23
N ARG A 463 17.70 10.14 -6.38
CA ARG A 463 19.07 10.48 -6.75
C ARG A 463 19.95 9.31 -6.36
N ARG A 464 20.57 8.67 -7.35
CA ARG A 464 21.60 7.68 -7.08
C ARG A 464 22.80 8.35 -6.38
N PRO A 465 23.18 7.92 -5.16
CA PRO A 465 24.25 8.55 -4.39
C PRO A 465 25.61 8.31 -5.04
N LYS A 466 26.48 9.31 -5.06
CA LYS A 466 27.87 9.18 -5.51
C LYS A 466 28.67 8.35 -4.51
N LEU A 467 29.73 7.69 -4.97
CA LEU A 467 30.57 6.83 -4.11
C LEU A 467 31.05 7.55 -2.83
N ARG A 468 31.43 8.83 -2.92
CA ARG A 468 31.89 9.64 -1.78
C ARG A 468 30.83 9.96 -0.73
N GLU A 469 29.55 9.77 -1.06
CA GLU A 469 28.42 10.01 -0.15
C GLU A 469 28.12 8.79 0.72
N PHE A 470 28.82 7.68 0.49
CA PHE A 470 28.81 6.51 1.37
C PHE A 470 29.87 6.63 2.47
N SER A 471 29.63 5.98 3.61
CA SER A 471 30.69 5.76 4.59
C SER A 471 31.85 4.96 3.98
N SER A 472 33.08 5.17 4.46
CA SER A 472 34.28 4.45 3.99
C SER A 472 34.08 2.93 3.97
N VAL A 473 33.42 2.42 5.01
CA VAL A 473 33.10 1.01 5.21
C VAL A 473 32.21 0.47 4.06
N VAL A 474 31.19 1.22 3.63
CA VAL A 474 30.34 0.84 2.47
C VAL A 474 31.08 1.01 1.14
N GLN A 475 31.92 2.03 1.00
CA GLN A 475 32.77 2.19 -0.21
C GLN A 475 33.67 0.97 -0.42
N ASN A 476 34.25 0.45 0.67
CA ASN A 476 35.11 -0.74 0.67
C ASN A 476 34.33 -2.01 0.31
N ASP A 477 33.11 -2.16 0.83
CA ASP A 477 32.22 -3.26 0.44
C ASP A 477 31.93 -3.26 -1.05
N ILE A 478 31.54 -2.11 -1.61
CA ILE A 478 31.23 -1.99 -3.05
C ILE A 478 32.45 -2.36 -3.88
N LYS A 479 33.63 -1.85 -3.52
CA LYS A 479 34.89 -2.15 -4.24
C LYS A 479 35.24 -3.64 -4.19
N ALA A 480 35.15 -4.26 -3.02
CA ALA A 480 35.53 -5.66 -2.84
C ALA A 480 34.51 -6.64 -3.44
N LEU A 481 33.21 -6.32 -3.36
CA LEU A 481 32.13 -7.21 -3.79
C LEU A 481 31.81 -7.10 -5.28
N PHE A 482 31.99 -5.92 -5.90
CA PHE A 482 31.66 -5.70 -7.32
C PHE A 482 32.86 -5.37 -8.21
N GLY A 483 34.05 -5.19 -7.63
CA GLY A 483 35.23 -4.69 -8.34
C GLY A 483 35.22 -3.17 -8.56
N GLY A 484 34.13 -2.48 -8.23
CA GLY A 484 34.01 -1.03 -8.36
C GLY A 484 32.57 -0.54 -8.34
N TYR A 485 32.41 0.77 -8.12
CA TYR A 485 31.09 1.41 -8.02
C TYR A 485 30.33 1.38 -9.35
N GLN A 486 31.03 1.54 -10.48
CA GLN A 486 30.40 1.50 -11.80
C GLN A 486 29.81 0.13 -12.11
N GLN A 487 30.53 -0.95 -11.78
CA GLN A 487 30.07 -2.32 -11.96
C GLN A 487 28.84 -2.61 -11.07
N ALA A 488 28.85 -2.13 -9.82
CA ALA A 488 27.70 -2.24 -8.92
C ALA A 488 26.46 -1.52 -9.50
N CYS A 489 26.64 -0.32 -10.06
CA CYS A 489 25.56 0.42 -10.72
C CYS A 489 25.02 -0.32 -11.94
N THR A 490 25.89 -0.80 -12.83
CA THR A 490 25.48 -1.56 -14.02
C THR A 490 24.68 -2.80 -13.64
N ALA A 491 25.13 -3.57 -12.64
CA ALA A 491 24.39 -4.73 -12.15
C ALA A 491 23.03 -4.34 -11.54
N SER A 492 22.97 -3.20 -10.85
CA SER A 492 21.72 -2.65 -10.28
C SER A 492 20.73 -2.21 -11.36
N ASP A 493 21.23 -1.64 -12.46
CA ASP A 493 20.40 -1.23 -13.60
C ASP A 493 19.79 -2.45 -14.31
N LEU A 494 20.56 -3.52 -14.47
CA LEU A 494 20.07 -4.77 -15.08
C LEU A 494 18.93 -5.42 -14.30
N ILE A 495 19.02 -5.47 -12.96
CA ILE A 495 17.92 -6.01 -12.14
C ILE A 495 16.69 -5.09 -12.18
N LEU A 496 16.89 -3.76 -12.20
CA LEU A 496 15.79 -2.80 -12.30
C LEU A 496 15.05 -2.89 -13.64
N LEU A 497 15.75 -3.10 -14.75
CA LEU A 497 15.13 -3.33 -16.07
C LEU A 497 14.22 -4.56 -16.08
N SER A 498 14.59 -5.60 -15.31
CA SER A 498 13.81 -6.84 -15.21
C SER A 498 12.54 -6.67 -14.37
N LEU A 499 12.46 -5.62 -13.54
CA LEU A 499 11.38 -5.41 -12.57
C LEU A 499 10.01 -5.19 -13.24
N GLY A 500 9.99 -4.54 -14.40
CA GLY A 500 8.75 -4.25 -15.14
C GLY A 500 8.13 -5.48 -15.82
N ASN A 501 8.85 -6.61 -15.88
CA ASN A 501 8.35 -7.84 -16.50
C ASN A 501 7.66 -8.74 -15.47
N LEU A 502 6.33 -8.67 -15.43
CA LEU A 502 5.50 -9.44 -14.51
C LEU A 502 5.59 -10.97 -14.70
N GLU A 503 5.96 -11.46 -15.88
CA GLU A 503 6.18 -12.90 -16.09
C GLU A 503 7.43 -13.38 -15.34
N ILE A 504 8.50 -12.58 -15.36
CA ILE A 504 9.70 -12.86 -14.57
C ILE A 504 9.37 -12.80 -13.08
N ILE A 505 8.62 -11.78 -12.62
CA ILE A 505 8.17 -11.71 -11.22
C ILE A 505 7.34 -12.95 -10.85
N GLY A 506 6.41 -13.37 -11.72
CA GLY A 506 5.61 -14.58 -11.54
C GLY A 506 6.47 -15.83 -11.41
N ALA A 507 7.45 -16.02 -12.28
CA ALA A 507 8.39 -17.14 -12.22
C ALA A 507 9.19 -17.14 -10.90
N ARG A 508 9.69 -15.98 -10.45
CA ARG A 508 10.38 -15.84 -9.16
C ARG A 508 9.45 -16.13 -7.99
N CYS A 509 8.21 -15.67 -8.03
CA CYS A 509 7.20 -15.98 -7.03
C CYS A 509 6.93 -17.49 -6.93
N GLN A 510 6.77 -18.18 -8.06
CA GLN A 510 6.52 -19.63 -8.08
C GLN A 510 7.76 -20.44 -7.67
N ASN A 511 8.96 -19.96 -7.95
CA ASN A 511 10.22 -20.61 -7.55
C ASN A 511 10.71 -20.21 -6.15
N SER A 512 10.00 -19.33 -5.44
CA SER A 512 10.40 -18.92 -4.10
C SER A 512 10.50 -20.11 -3.15
N ALA A 513 11.55 -20.16 -2.34
CA ALA A 513 11.75 -21.22 -1.34
C ALA A 513 10.77 -21.09 -0.15
N VAL A 514 10.22 -19.90 0.06
CA VAL A 514 9.28 -19.56 1.13
C VAL A 514 8.09 -18.80 0.58
N GLY A 515 6.93 -18.98 1.22
CA GLY A 515 5.71 -18.26 0.90
C GLY A 515 4.61 -19.17 0.35
N LYS A 516 3.37 -18.80 0.65
CA LYS A 516 2.18 -19.45 0.11
C LYS A 516 1.99 -19.01 -1.35
N LYS A 517 2.22 -19.95 -2.27
CA LYS A 517 2.15 -19.74 -3.72
C LYS A 517 0.72 -19.91 -4.21
N LEU A 518 0.17 -18.87 -4.82
CA LEU A 518 -1.15 -18.86 -5.43
C LEU A 518 -1.04 -18.56 -6.93
N PRO A 519 -2.09 -18.82 -7.75
CA PRO A 519 -2.05 -18.64 -9.20
C PRO A 519 -1.75 -17.20 -9.70
N ASN A 520 -1.91 -16.19 -8.84
CA ASN A 520 -1.72 -14.78 -9.17
C ASN A 520 -0.86 -14.02 -8.15
N SER A 521 -0.43 -14.68 -7.08
CA SER A 521 0.32 -14.01 -6.01
C SER A 521 1.20 -14.96 -5.20
N LEU A 522 2.24 -14.39 -4.59
CA LEU A 522 3.01 -15.01 -3.51
C LEU A 522 2.73 -14.26 -2.22
N TRP A 523 2.45 -15.00 -1.15
CA TRP A 523 2.19 -14.43 0.17
C TRP A 523 3.30 -14.87 1.11
N VAL A 524 3.88 -13.93 1.85
CA VAL A 524 4.94 -14.21 2.81
C VAL A 524 4.70 -13.43 4.08
N HIS A 525 5.22 -13.94 5.20
CA HIS A 525 5.34 -13.15 6.41
C HIS A 525 6.51 -12.16 6.25
N VAL A 526 6.43 -10.99 6.90
CA VAL A 526 7.47 -9.95 6.82
C VAL A 526 8.86 -10.43 7.26
N SER A 527 8.92 -11.44 8.13
CA SER A 527 10.20 -12.07 8.55
C SER A 527 10.93 -12.80 7.42
N ALA A 528 10.25 -13.16 6.34
CA ALA A 528 10.81 -13.91 5.22
C ALA A 528 11.34 -13.03 4.08
N ILE A 529 11.15 -11.70 4.12
CA ILE A 529 11.55 -10.78 3.04
C ILE A 529 13.03 -10.93 2.69
N GLU A 530 13.89 -11.02 3.70
CA GLU A 530 15.35 -11.12 3.55
C GLU A 530 15.81 -12.45 2.93
N ALA A 531 14.94 -13.46 2.86
CA ALA A 531 15.20 -14.75 2.25
C ALA A 531 14.69 -14.84 0.79
N LEU A 532 13.93 -13.84 0.34
CA LEU A 532 13.40 -13.81 -1.02
C LEU A 532 14.48 -13.50 -2.07
N ASP A 533 14.18 -13.88 -3.31
CA ASP A 533 14.96 -13.48 -4.49
C ASP A 533 15.12 -11.95 -4.53
N PRO A 534 16.31 -11.43 -4.89
CA PRO A 534 16.59 -9.99 -4.91
C PRO A 534 15.60 -9.19 -5.75
N LEU A 535 15.04 -9.77 -6.82
CA LEU A 535 14.06 -9.09 -7.67
C LEU A 535 12.71 -8.93 -6.95
N LEU A 536 12.30 -9.91 -6.13
CA LEU A 536 11.11 -9.78 -5.28
C LEU A 536 11.35 -8.76 -4.17
N ARG A 537 12.53 -8.78 -3.54
CA ARG A 537 12.92 -7.75 -2.56
C ARG A 537 12.92 -6.34 -3.15
N LEU A 538 13.38 -6.20 -4.38
CA LEU A 538 13.31 -4.95 -5.14
C LEU A 538 11.86 -4.52 -5.42
N TYR A 539 11.01 -5.46 -5.84
CA TYR A 539 9.59 -5.22 -6.12
C TYR A 539 8.82 -4.72 -4.89
N GLU A 540 9.07 -5.33 -3.73
CA GLU A 540 8.56 -4.83 -2.45
C GLU A 540 9.16 -3.47 -2.08
N GLY A 541 10.47 -3.34 -2.30
CA GLY A 541 11.25 -2.13 -2.06
C GLY A 541 10.71 -0.89 -2.75
N CYS A 542 10.11 -1.02 -3.94
CA CYS A 542 9.50 0.10 -4.66
C CYS A 542 8.40 0.79 -3.85
N ALA A 543 7.58 0.01 -3.14
CA ALA A 543 6.56 0.55 -2.25
C ALA A 543 7.15 0.95 -0.90
N SER A 544 7.87 0.06 -0.23
CA SER A 544 8.32 0.29 1.15
C SER A 544 9.34 1.41 1.29
N ARG A 545 10.16 1.69 0.26
CA ARG A 545 11.06 2.84 0.23
C ARG A 545 10.33 4.17 0.11
N THR A 546 9.23 4.21 -0.63
CA THR A 546 8.58 5.47 -0.98
C THR A 546 7.45 5.80 -0.01
N ILE A 547 6.69 4.77 0.38
CA ILE A 547 5.50 4.89 1.21
C ILE A 547 5.78 4.46 2.66
N GLY A 548 6.79 3.63 2.88
CA GLY A 548 6.99 2.94 4.15
C GLY A 548 6.17 1.65 4.24
N ARG A 549 6.53 0.77 5.17
CA ARG A 549 5.71 -0.39 5.55
C ARG A 549 4.82 0.02 6.72
N PRO A 550 3.53 -0.38 6.75
CA PRO A 550 2.78 -0.33 7.99
C PRO A 550 3.49 -1.21 9.02
N GLU A 551 3.75 -0.66 10.20
CA GLU A 551 4.49 -1.35 11.26
C GLU A 551 3.81 -2.67 11.68
N GLU A 552 2.48 -2.66 11.77
CA GLU A 552 1.68 -3.80 12.20
C GLU A 552 1.49 -4.85 11.08
N ALA A 553 1.92 -4.54 9.85
CA ALA A 553 1.79 -5.48 8.75
C ALA A 553 2.70 -6.69 9.01
N ASN A 554 2.10 -7.88 8.98
CA ASN A 554 2.81 -9.13 9.17
C ASN A 554 2.79 -10.01 7.92
N VAL A 555 1.87 -9.79 6.98
CA VAL A 555 1.83 -10.52 5.70
C VAL A 555 1.96 -9.56 4.52
N ILE A 556 2.80 -9.94 3.55
CA ILE A 556 2.99 -9.23 2.28
C ILE A 556 2.49 -10.11 1.15
N LYS A 557 1.68 -9.52 0.28
CA LYS A 557 1.18 -10.14 -0.94
C LYS A 557 1.82 -9.51 -2.17
N PHE A 558 2.64 -10.29 -2.85
CA PHE A 558 3.22 -9.98 -4.15
C PHE A 558 2.23 -10.34 -5.25
N HIS A 559 1.66 -9.36 -5.95
CA HIS A 559 0.86 -9.63 -7.13
C HIS A 559 1.76 -9.64 -8.35
N PHE A 560 1.59 -10.63 -9.23
CA PHE A 560 2.38 -10.76 -10.46
C PHE A 560 1.52 -10.84 -11.72
N ARG A 561 0.22 -10.54 -11.60
CA ARG A 561 -0.67 -10.25 -12.76
C ARG A 561 -0.98 -8.76 -12.91
N GLN A 562 -0.66 -7.99 -11.88
CA GLN A 562 -0.80 -6.53 -11.83
C GLN A 562 0.42 -6.00 -11.08
N PRO A 563 0.97 -4.83 -11.45
CA PRO A 563 2.10 -4.20 -10.77
C PRO A 563 1.64 -3.63 -9.42
N LYS A 564 1.43 -4.51 -8.45
CA LYS A 564 0.79 -4.19 -7.17
C LYS A 564 1.42 -4.99 -6.04
N ILE A 565 1.46 -4.38 -4.86
CA ILE A 565 1.78 -5.05 -3.61
C ILE A 565 0.70 -4.78 -2.57
N SER A 566 0.54 -5.69 -1.60
CA SER A 566 -0.35 -5.44 -0.46
C SER A 566 0.31 -5.82 0.85
N TYR A 567 0.14 -4.97 1.85
CA TYR A 567 0.51 -5.19 3.24
C TYR A 567 -0.74 -5.50 4.04
N GLN A 568 -0.73 -6.61 4.79
CA GLN A 568 -1.87 -7.10 5.54
C GLN A 568 -1.51 -7.25 7.02
N VAL A 569 -2.44 -6.82 7.86
CA VAL A 569 -2.36 -6.89 9.31
C VAL A 569 -3.30 -7.99 9.79
N TYR A 570 -2.71 -9.04 10.34
CA TYR A 570 -3.43 -10.12 11.03
C TYR A 570 -3.09 -10.05 12.52
N PRO A 571 -3.92 -9.42 13.37
CA PRO A 571 -3.66 -9.34 14.80
C PRO A 571 -3.44 -10.72 15.40
N ASP A 572 -2.60 -10.79 16.44
CA ASP A 572 -2.31 -12.05 17.14
C ASP A 572 -1.85 -13.19 16.22
N PHE A 573 -1.13 -12.86 15.13
CA PHE A 573 -0.67 -13.80 14.10
C PHE A 573 -0.09 -15.10 14.67
N ASP A 574 0.65 -15.04 15.78
CA ASP A 574 1.26 -16.21 16.42
C ASP A 574 0.32 -16.98 17.36
N ALA A 575 -0.62 -16.28 18.00
CA ALA A 575 -1.47 -16.83 19.05
C ALA A 575 -2.78 -17.40 18.49
N ASP A 576 -3.41 -16.71 17.54
CA ASP A 576 -4.62 -17.16 16.86
C ASP A 576 -4.25 -18.14 15.74
N PRO A 577 -4.79 -19.38 15.70
CA PRO A 577 -4.56 -20.30 14.60
C PRO A 577 -5.03 -19.78 13.23
N HIS A 578 -6.11 -18.99 13.19
CA HIS A 578 -6.71 -18.43 11.96
C HIS A 578 -7.05 -16.95 12.15
N PRO A 579 -6.04 -16.08 12.27
CA PRO A 579 -6.27 -14.68 12.53
C PRO A 579 -7.10 -14.07 11.38
N ALA A 580 -8.06 -13.24 11.75
CA ALA A 580 -8.82 -12.45 10.80
C ALA A 580 -7.99 -11.27 10.29
N LEU A 581 -8.18 -10.93 9.02
CA LEU A 581 -7.60 -9.72 8.44
C LEU A 581 -8.25 -8.50 9.11
N ASP A 582 -7.43 -7.66 9.73
CA ASP A 582 -7.87 -6.42 10.38
C ASP A 582 -7.73 -5.24 9.42
N THR A 583 -6.56 -5.11 8.81
CA THR A 583 -6.26 -3.99 7.90
C THR A 583 -5.53 -4.50 6.65
N SER A 584 -5.89 -3.95 5.48
CA SER A 584 -5.20 -4.18 4.23
C SER A 584 -4.84 -2.86 3.54
N MET A 585 -3.55 -2.64 3.32
CA MET A 585 -3.03 -1.56 2.49
C MET A 585 -2.59 -2.14 1.14
N GLN A 586 -3.05 -1.57 0.03
CA GLN A 586 -2.58 -1.94 -1.32
C GLN A 586 -1.90 -0.74 -1.97
N VAL A 587 -0.79 -0.99 -2.65
CA VAL A 587 -0.01 0.02 -3.37
C VAL A 587 0.08 -0.37 -4.83
N ASP A 588 -0.46 0.46 -5.73
CA ASP A 588 -0.21 0.33 -7.17
C ASP A 588 1.20 0.84 -7.47
N LEU A 589 2.05 0.01 -8.05
CA LEU A 589 3.47 0.35 -8.23
C LEU A 589 3.71 1.29 -9.43
N ARG A 590 2.69 1.60 -10.23
CA ARG A 590 2.82 2.49 -11.40
C ARG A 590 2.72 3.95 -11.02
N ASP A 591 1.78 4.28 -10.15
CA ASP A 591 1.49 5.66 -9.71
C ASP A 591 1.66 5.83 -8.19
N LEU A 592 2.01 4.76 -7.47
CA LEU A 592 2.17 4.70 -6.02
C LEU A 592 0.89 4.97 -5.24
N HIS A 593 -0.27 4.97 -5.91
CA HIS A 593 -1.55 5.18 -5.24
C HIS A 593 -1.79 4.09 -4.18
N VAL A 594 -2.17 4.54 -2.98
CA VAL A 594 -2.43 3.70 -1.83
C VAL A 594 -3.93 3.60 -1.56
N SER A 595 -4.46 2.38 -1.51
CA SER A 595 -5.83 2.09 -1.07
C SER A 595 -5.81 1.37 0.27
N TYR A 596 -6.67 1.79 1.21
CA TYR A 596 -6.81 1.16 2.53
C TYR A 596 -8.14 0.47 2.67
N ARG A 597 -8.17 -0.55 3.52
CA ARG A 597 -9.41 -1.17 3.96
C ARG A 597 -9.22 -1.70 5.37
N ASP A 598 -10.02 -1.17 6.28
CA ASP A 598 -10.19 -1.70 7.61
C ASP A 598 -11.36 -2.69 7.58
N TYR A 599 -11.26 -3.76 8.35
CA TYR A 599 -12.31 -4.77 8.47
C TYR A 599 -12.79 -4.80 9.92
N ASP A 600 -14.06 -4.48 10.14
CA ASP A 600 -14.67 -4.70 11.44
C ASP A 600 -14.96 -6.21 11.63
N HIS A 601 -15.01 -6.67 12.87
CA HIS A 601 -15.46 -8.02 13.22
C HIS A 601 -16.89 -8.31 12.71
N SER A 602 -17.72 -7.27 12.55
CA SER A 602 -19.06 -7.40 11.97
C SER A 602 -19.06 -7.69 10.45
N ASP A 603 -17.97 -7.36 9.75
CA ASP A 603 -17.85 -7.40 8.28
C ASP A 603 -17.54 -8.79 7.69
N ASN A 604 -17.44 -9.83 8.54
CA ASN A 604 -17.02 -11.17 8.13
C ASN A 604 -15.66 -11.16 7.39
N PRO A 605 -14.57 -10.77 8.07
CA PRO A 605 -13.27 -10.58 7.44
C PRO A 605 -12.69 -11.88 6.85
N PRO A 606 -11.81 -11.76 5.84
CA PRO A 606 -10.98 -12.87 5.39
C PRO A 606 -10.16 -13.46 6.55
N VAL A 607 -9.94 -14.77 6.56
CA VAL A 607 -9.12 -15.45 7.57
C VAL A 607 -7.90 -16.13 6.96
N LEU A 608 -6.80 -16.12 7.70
CA LEU A 608 -5.53 -16.67 7.26
C LEU A 608 -5.42 -18.16 7.59
N HIS A 609 -4.98 -18.95 6.62
CA HIS A 609 -4.76 -20.40 6.78
C HIS A 609 -3.36 -20.77 6.31
N GLN A 610 -2.83 -21.88 6.84
CA GLN A 610 -1.51 -22.42 6.47
C GLN A 610 -0.39 -21.40 6.69
N LYS A 611 -0.29 -20.90 7.93
CA LYS A 611 0.73 -19.92 8.33
C LYS A 611 2.15 -20.45 8.21
N ASP A 612 2.33 -21.76 8.30
CA ASP A 612 3.61 -22.46 8.09
C ASP A 612 4.21 -22.15 6.72
N LEU A 613 3.38 -22.04 5.68
CA LEU A 613 3.84 -21.69 4.33
C LEU A 613 4.36 -20.25 4.22
N LEU A 614 3.96 -19.35 5.12
CA LEU A 614 4.30 -17.92 5.06
C LEU A 614 5.65 -17.60 5.70
N VAL A 615 6.15 -18.46 6.58
CA VAL A 615 7.34 -18.22 7.41
C VAL A 615 8.48 -19.19 7.03
N MET A 616 9.71 -18.83 7.38
CA MET A 616 10.87 -19.70 7.20
C MET A 616 10.84 -20.87 8.19
N THR A 617 11.57 -21.95 7.89
CA THR A 617 11.65 -23.16 8.74
C THR A 617 12.30 -22.92 10.11
N ASP A 618 13.10 -21.86 10.23
CA ASP A 618 13.73 -21.42 11.48
C ASP A 618 12.84 -20.46 12.30
N TYR A 619 11.64 -20.14 11.81
CA TYR A 619 10.68 -19.34 12.56
C TYR A 619 10.23 -20.09 13.82
N PRO A 620 10.22 -19.46 15.03
CA PRO A 620 10.03 -20.16 16.30
C PRO A 620 8.78 -21.05 16.38
N LEU A 621 7.69 -20.67 15.71
CA LEU A 621 6.42 -21.40 15.70
C LEU A 621 6.15 -22.18 14.41
N HIS A 622 7.09 -22.26 13.46
CA HIS A 622 6.91 -22.94 12.17
C HIS A 622 6.36 -24.37 12.34
N GLU A 623 7.01 -25.20 13.17
CA GLU A 623 6.59 -26.59 13.36
C GLU A 623 5.22 -26.71 14.03
N LYS A 624 4.83 -25.74 14.88
CA LYS A 624 3.50 -25.70 15.49
C LYS A 624 2.44 -25.40 14.43
N PHE A 625 2.70 -24.45 13.53
CA PHE A 625 1.81 -24.14 12.40
C PHE A 625 1.71 -25.33 11.43
N ALA A 626 2.84 -25.95 11.08
CA ALA A 626 2.87 -27.06 10.13
C ALA A 626 2.09 -28.29 10.66
N LYS A 627 2.18 -28.56 11.96
CA LYS A 627 1.37 -29.61 12.62
C LYS A 627 -0.13 -29.31 12.57
N LEU A 628 -0.52 -28.06 12.74
CA LEU A 628 -1.92 -27.64 12.64
C LEU A 628 -2.42 -27.83 11.21
N SER A 629 -1.68 -27.35 10.21
CA SER A 629 -2.09 -27.47 8.81
C SER A 629 -2.15 -28.91 8.30
N ARG A 630 -1.27 -29.81 8.79
CA ARG A 630 -1.42 -31.25 8.56
C ARG A 630 -2.71 -31.80 9.18
N GLN A 631 -3.01 -31.46 10.44
CA GLN A 631 -4.25 -31.88 11.09
C GLN A 631 -5.50 -31.40 10.34
N GLU A 632 -5.50 -30.16 9.86
CA GLU A 632 -6.62 -29.58 9.10
C GLU A 632 -6.82 -30.28 7.75
N ALA A 633 -5.73 -30.56 7.05
CA ALA A 633 -5.75 -31.33 5.80
C ALA A 633 -6.28 -32.77 6.03
N ASP A 634 -5.77 -33.47 7.04
CA ASP A 634 -6.20 -34.82 7.44
C ASP A 634 -7.67 -34.86 7.91
N TRP A 635 -8.21 -33.71 8.33
CA TRP A 635 -9.60 -33.56 8.73
C TRP A 635 -10.53 -33.19 7.57
N GLY A 636 -9.97 -32.76 6.43
CA GLY A 636 -10.73 -32.27 5.27
C GLY A 636 -11.14 -30.80 5.38
N LEU A 637 -10.66 -30.07 6.38
CA LEU A 637 -11.05 -28.67 6.62
C LEU A 637 -10.53 -27.71 5.53
N LEU A 638 -9.52 -28.12 4.76
CA LEU A 638 -8.90 -27.31 3.69
C LEU A 638 -9.40 -27.65 2.28
N ASP A 639 -10.46 -28.45 2.15
CA ASP A 639 -10.93 -28.96 0.85
C ASP A 639 -11.66 -27.90 0.01
N ASP A 640 -12.52 -27.08 0.64
CA ASP A 640 -13.26 -26.01 -0.03
C ASP A 640 -12.68 -24.63 0.33
N TRP A 641 -11.67 -24.22 -0.42
CA TRP A 641 -11.03 -22.90 -0.29
C TRP A 641 -11.98 -21.72 -0.48
N LYS A 642 -13.08 -21.88 -1.24
CA LYS A 642 -14.05 -20.80 -1.43
C LYS A 642 -14.92 -20.63 -0.19
N GLN A 643 -15.30 -21.75 0.44
CA GLN A 643 -16.09 -21.73 1.66
C GLN A 643 -15.29 -21.16 2.83
N ILE A 644 -14.03 -21.53 3.00
CA ILE A 644 -13.26 -21.17 4.21
C ILE A 644 -12.62 -19.78 4.16
N GLY A 645 -12.75 -19.05 3.06
CA GLY A 645 -12.00 -17.80 2.84
C GLY A 645 -12.29 -16.67 3.85
N ASP A 646 -13.43 -16.71 4.54
CA ASP A 646 -13.85 -15.72 5.53
C ASP A 646 -14.24 -16.35 6.87
N ARG A 647 -14.36 -15.51 7.91
CA ARG A 647 -14.53 -15.95 9.30
C ARG A 647 -15.77 -16.83 9.51
N ARG A 648 -16.92 -16.46 8.95
CA ARG A 648 -18.17 -17.23 9.06
C ARG A 648 -18.07 -18.54 8.28
N GLY A 649 -17.47 -18.50 7.09
CA GLY A 649 -17.22 -19.66 6.27
C GLY A 649 -16.33 -20.69 6.96
N TRP A 650 -15.25 -20.22 7.60
CA TRP A 650 -14.35 -21.06 8.41
C TRP A 650 -15.07 -21.65 9.63
N GLN A 651 -15.82 -20.84 10.38
CA GLN A 651 -16.62 -21.33 11.50
C GLN A 651 -17.59 -22.42 11.07
N LYS A 652 -18.36 -22.18 10.00
CA LYS A 652 -19.28 -23.16 9.43
C LYS A 652 -18.58 -24.46 9.02
N CYS A 653 -17.41 -24.36 8.38
CA CYS A 653 -16.61 -25.53 8.00
C CYS A 653 -16.26 -26.38 9.23
N LEU A 654 -15.84 -25.76 10.33
CA LEU A 654 -15.58 -26.46 11.60
C LEU A 654 -16.84 -27.15 12.14
N GLU A 655 -18.00 -26.48 12.08
CA GLU A 655 -19.27 -27.09 12.54
C GLU A 655 -19.67 -28.29 11.69
N ASP A 656 -19.60 -28.16 10.36
CA ASP A 656 -19.94 -29.21 9.40
C ASP A 656 -19.06 -30.46 9.59
N HIS A 657 -17.80 -30.27 10.01
CA HIS A 657 -16.83 -31.34 10.29
C HIS A 657 -16.77 -31.77 11.76
N CYS A 658 -17.71 -31.30 12.60
CA CYS A 658 -17.74 -31.57 14.04
C CYS A 658 -16.41 -31.27 14.76
N ALA A 659 -15.68 -30.26 14.28
CA ALA A 659 -14.36 -29.87 14.75
C ALA A 659 -14.41 -28.56 15.53
N GLU A 660 -13.50 -28.39 16.48
CA GLU A 660 -13.17 -27.12 17.14
C GLU A 660 -11.65 -26.97 17.25
N LEU A 661 -11.17 -25.73 17.39
CA LEU A 661 -9.76 -25.44 17.61
C LEU A 661 -9.49 -25.22 19.10
N LYS A 662 -8.46 -25.88 19.64
CA LYS A 662 -7.90 -25.58 20.97
C LYS A 662 -6.46 -25.14 20.84
N GLY A 663 -6.28 -23.82 20.77
CA GLY A 663 -5.02 -23.24 20.30
C GLY A 663 -4.74 -23.73 18.88
N HIS A 664 -3.54 -24.26 18.64
CA HIS A 664 -3.13 -24.78 17.32
C HIS A 664 -3.32 -26.30 17.22
N ARG A 665 -4.51 -26.79 17.57
CA ARG A 665 -4.87 -28.21 17.46
C ARG A 665 -6.34 -28.34 17.07
N VAL A 666 -6.62 -29.25 16.14
CA VAL A 666 -7.98 -29.63 15.76
C VAL A 666 -8.45 -30.73 16.70
N VAL A 667 -9.60 -30.54 17.35
CA VAL A 667 -10.21 -31.54 18.23
C VAL A 667 -11.70 -31.70 17.90
N TRP A 668 -12.31 -32.79 18.33
CA TRP A 668 -13.76 -32.97 18.21
C TRP A 668 -14.50 -31.99 19.11
N ARG A 669 -15.56 -31.39 18.59
CA ARG A 669 -16.52 -30.60 19.37
C ARG A 669 -17.15 -31.47 20.45
N LYS A 670 -17.20 -30.96 21.69
CA LYS A 670 -17.77 -31.70 22.83
C LYS A 670 -19.29 -31.86 22.73
N ASP A 671 -19.95 -30.94 22.03
CA ASP A 671 -21.39 -30.87 21.83
C ASP A 671 -21.85 -31.49 20.50
N ALA A 672 -20.94 -32.10 19.73
CA ALA A 672 -21.27 -32.70 18.45
C ALA A 672 -22.10 -33.99 18.61
N ASP A 673 -23.10 -34.13 17.74
CA ASP A 673 -23.92 -35.34 17.63
C ASP A 673 -23.05 -36.57 17.28
N LEU A 674 -23.15 -37.64 18.08
CA LEU A 674 -22.35 -38.86 17.93
C LEU A 674 -22.54 -39.56 16.56
N TYR A 675 -23.73 -39.46 15.97
CA TYR A 675 -23.99 -39.99 14.64
C TYR A 675 -23.30 -39.15 13.56
N ARG A 676 -23.35 -37.82 13.67
CA ARG A 676 -22.59 -36.92 12.77
C ARG A 676 -21.09 -37.14 12.86
N VAL A 677 -20.55 -37.30 14.08
CA VAL A 677 -19.12 -37.61 14.28
C VAL A 677 -18.74 -38.92 13.56
N LYS A 678 -19.56 -39.97 13.67
CA LYS A 678 -19.31 -41.24 12.96
C LYS A 678 -19.32 -41.09 11.44
N LEU A 679 -20.23 -40.28 10.89
CA LEU A 679 -20.28 -39.99 9.45
C LEU A 679 -19.01 -39.27 8.98
N VAL A 680 -18.57 -38.23 9.69
CA VAL A 680 -17.33 -37.50 9.37
C VAL A 680 -16.11 -38.42 9.50
N GLN A 681 -16.05 -39.27 10.52
CA GLN A 681 -14.97 -40.26 10.67
C GLN A 681 -14.92 -41.26 9.52
N ALA A 682 -16.07 -41.75 9.06
CA ALA A 682 -16.16 -42.67 7.92
C ALA A 682 -15.69 -41.99 6.62
N ALA A 683 -16.13 -40.75 6.36
CA ALA A 683 -15.69 -39.96 5.21
C ALA A 683 -14.16 -39.72 5.22
N ARG A 684 -13.58 -39.44 6.40
CA ARG A 684 -12.13 -39.30 6.56
C ARG A 684 -11.37 -40.58 6.25
N ARG A 685 -11.82 -41.74 6.75
CA ARG A 685 -11.17 -43.04 6.47
C ARG A 685 -11.17 -43.37 4.97
N GLN A 686 -12.30 -43.19 4.30
CA GLN A 686 -12.40 -43.39 2.84
C GLN A 686 -11.44 -42.47 2.05
N LYS A 687 -11.19 -41.26 2.55
CA LYS A 687 -10.27 -40.31 1.91
C LYS A 687 -8.81 -40.74 2.10
N THR A 688 -8.44 -41.22 3.30
CA THR A 688 -7.09 -41.76 3.55
C THR A 688 -6.80 -43.00 2.71
N GLU A 689 -7.78 -43.89 2.56
CA GLU A 689 -7.67 -45.10 1.72
C GLU A 689 -7.49 -44.74 0.23
N LYS A 690 -8.24 -43.75 -0.29
CA LYS A 690 -8.11 -43.30 -1.69
C LYS A 690 -6.78 -42.63 -2.02
N VAL A 691 -6.15 -41.94 -1.06
CA VAL A 691 -4.83 -41.31 -1.27
C VAL A 691 -3.72 -42.37 -1.30
N GLN A 692 -3.86 -43.46 -0.52
CA GLN A 692 -2.92 -44.58 -0.50
C GLN A 692 -2.99 -45.46 -1.76
N ASP A 693 -4.13 -45.52 -2.46
CA ASP A 693 -4.29 -46.25 -3.73
C ASP A 693 -3.85 -45.43 -4.97
N SER A 694 -3.48 -44.15 -4.80
CA SER A 694 -3.09 -43.24 -5.88
C SER A 694 -1.61 -42.85 -5.94
N ASP A 695 -0.82 -43.29 -4.95
CA ASP A 695 0.66 -43.28 -4.95
C ASP A 695 1.19 -44.67 -5.35
#